data_AF-A0A9W4UDX1-F1
#
_entry.id   AF-A0A9W4UDX1-F1
#
_cell.length_a   1.000
_cell.length_b   1.000
_cell.length_c   1.000
_cell.angle_alpha   90.00
_cell.angle_beta   90.00
_cell.angle_gamma   90.00
#
_symmetry.space_group_name_H-M   'P 1'
#
loop_
_entity.id
_entity.type
_entity.pdbx_description
1 polymer ?
#
loop_
_entity_poly.entity_id
_entity_poly.type
_entity_poly.pdbx_seq_one_letter_code
_entity_poly.pdbx_strand_id
1 'polypeptide(L)'
;MTPPQDATPKPPKYPANLETSMILPKQRASPASSLASLPYRRSNPSLQKLFESTASISGSRPSSGTATPTAPPSTIPSSLFSPGSRYNGAGTPGSLPPGVSDEHRTLIQRAFAPHVAVLADTETEELIRAKGFEGGLLQLLRPFGESVPGKVTIRDSVGASKSYEDFGVRFVGVNEGLGLPPMPGRDSTSGQKEGGRASSSSIRPRRLGGDVPQVEELVDRHLQYSEFNSQDMVADYLNQGEPQPQESTTSPFYTLYLRRLLSGLPLVPHETFAHPVAGIIAISSRNANPIEELRRLYSRQHDGDLRFPQWVENDYLRYYVLVHDEETGDIAKSNQTFDSMKRHFGLHCHLLRLKSQQCIPSDDDSVRLPTCEWMSASEELAEIQKRETSDDITDPTPYLPDSDITAIRTFIRELVAQSIVPNMERAVSTWNEQILARRRGISGRFMSLSKRWTGFGGSRTSSSSSSTSNSNYDSLQGFYRPDAPEALMRKLADYCFMLRDYKLGLSTYDILRADFQTDKAWRHYAGAAEMAALSALLSPGPLTSKTRTDTVNTLIQDASYSYTDRQRSAAPYYALRTLALGLELLRLRGSSAADDAARWASRILETGLVGPIGAALFTQRIAACYVVRPGVGTLRVGSRRRKAAFWAVLAAETWWKMERALQADRCLELATSLYGSRGEDGELVGLPSQDMQAFVDALRQQIMGLRLANRGFVEGGDALGDGDGEDGVGDTGVDEKRLVVEDEALETLDTSPRQHRKSLIGVPAPAVDVGPLSPRVDRKTQDGEVKDDHFEGA
;
A
#
# COMPACT_ATOMS: atom_id res chain seq x y z
N MET A 1 -24.80 13.90 -26.44
CA MET A 1 -23.69 14.01 -27.42
C MET A 1 -23.01 12.65 -27.49
N THR A 2 -22.49 12.27 -28.65
CA THR A 2 -21.62 11.09 -28.79
C THR A 2 -20.32 11.30 -28.01
N PRO A 3 -19.71 10.23 -27.45
CA PRO A 3 -18.38 10.32 -26.86
C PRO A 3 -17.32 10.50 -27.96
N PRO A 4 -16.27 11.30 -27.75
CA PRO A 4 -15.11 11.28 -28.64
C PRO A 4 -14.37 9.95 -28.48
N GLN A 5 -14.08 9.29 -29.61
CA GLN A 5 -13.13 8.18 -29.66
C GLN A 5 -11.70 8.73 -29.67
N ASP A 6 -10.73 7.87 -29.36
CA ASP A 6 -9.27 8.11 -29.47
C ASP A 6 -8.71 9.33 -28.71
N ALA A 7 -8.95 9.34 -27.40
CA ALA A 7 -8.12 10.05 -26.42
C ALA A 7 -7.54 9.06 -25.39
N THR A 8 -6.64 8.15 -25.82
CA THR A 8 -5.88 7.32 -24.88
C THR A 8 -4.97 8.23 -24.03
N PRO A 9 -5.08 8.22 -22.69
CA PRO A 9 -4.22 9.03 -21.86
C PRO A 9 -2.78 8.49 -21.96
N LYS A 10 -1.85 9.29 -22.47
CA LYS A 10 -0.43 8.92 -22.51
C LYS A 10 0.01 8.51 -21.10
N PRO A 11 0.73 7.38 -20.92
CA PRO A 11 1.13 6.91 -19.59
C PRO A 11 1.99 7.97 -18.89
N PRO A 12 1.89 8.12 -17.56
CA PRO A 12 2.71 9.06 -16.81
C PRO A 12 4.19 8.83 -17.14
N LYS A 13 4.92 9.91 -17.42
CA LYS A 13 6.37 9.82 -17.65
C LYS A 13 7.07 9.66 -16.30
N TYR A 14 7.08 8.44 -15.77
CA TYR A 14 8.16 8.01 -14.90
C TYR A 14 9.47 8.04 -15.70
N PRO A 15 10.61 8.35 -15.08
CA PRO A 15 11.91 8.38 -15.75
C PRO A 15 12.42 6.95 -16.02
N ALA A 16 11.85 6.30 -17.02
CA ALA A 16 12.54 5.20 -17.69
C ALA A 16 13.81 5.75 -18.35
N ASN A 17 14.91 5.00 -18.22
CA ASN A 17 16.30 5.38 -18.51
C ASN A 17 16.90 6.33 -17.46
N LEU A 18 17.69 5.77 -16.54
CA LEU A 18 18.54 6.50 -15.57
C LEU A 18 19.87 6.93 -16.22
N GLU A 19 19.87 7.20 -17.53
CA GLU A 19 21.01 7.68 -18.29
C GLU A 19 20.64 8.91 -19.11
N THR A 20 21.51 9.93 -19.07
CA THR A 20 21.44 11.25 -19.75
C THR A 20 20.61 12.37 -19.10
N SER A 21 21.07 12.90 -17.96
CA SER A 21 21.01 14.34 -17.61
C SER A 21 22.03 14.77 -16.54
N MET A 22 23.24 14.18 -16.52
CA MET A 22 24.31 14.58 -15.59
C MET A 22 25.23 15.64 -16.18
N ILE A 23 24.86 16.92 -16.03
CA ILE A 23 25.83 18.03 -15.99
C ILE A 23 25.59 18.81 -14.69
N LEU A 24 26.04 18.23 -13.59
CA LEU A 24 26.22 18.91 -12.30
C LEU A 24 27.70 19.28 -12.14
N PRO A 25 28.05 20.40 -11.46
CA PRO A 25 29.44 20.76 -11.23
C PRO A 25 30.19 19.69 -10.44
N LYS A 26 31.51 19.55 -10.68
CA LYS A 26 32.37 18.56 -10.01
C LYS A 26 32.44 18.80 -8.49
N GLN A 27 31.50 18.23 -7.74
CA GLN A 27 31.70 17.90 -6.33
C GLN A 27 32.49 16.59 -6.23
N ARG A 28 33.42 16.56 -5.27
CA ARG A 28 34.32 15.42 -5.03
C ARG A 28 33.53 14.27 -4.42
N ALA A 29 33.66 13.06 -4.96
CA ALA A 29 32.85 11.92 -4.54
C ALA A 29 32.99 11.62 -3.04
N SER A 30 31.86 11.45 -2.36
CA SER A 30 31.77 10.98 -0.98
C SER A 30 31.88 9.46 -0.93
N PRO A 31 32.51 8.85 0.10
CA PRO A 31 32.77 7.40 0.14
C PRO A 31 31.51 6.53 0.09
N ALA A 32 30.34 7.07 0.47
CA ALA A 32 29.05 6.35 0.45
C ALA A 32 28.68 5.76 -0.93
N SER A 33 29.05 6.41 -2.05
CA SER A 33 28.73 5.87 -3.38
C SER A 33 29.54 4.64 -3.76
N SER A 34 30.64 4.36 -3.04
CA SER A 34 31.51 3.20 -3.30
C SER A 34 31.12 1.96 -2.47
N LEU A 35 30.14 2.06 -1.58
CA LEU A 35 29.62 0.95 -0.79
C LEU A 35 28.46 0.22 -1.48
N ALA A 36 27.74 0.91 -2.38
CA ALA A 36 26.63 0.33 -3.16
C ALA A 36 27.08 -0.69 -4.23
N SER A 37 28.37 -0.78 -4.52
CA SER A 37 28.97 -1.70 -5.49
C SER A 37 29.71 -2.88 -4.83
N LEU A 38 29.54 -3.09 -3.52
CA LEU A 38 30.08 -4.24 -2.79
C LEU A 38 29.00 -5.31 -2.62
N PRO A 39 29.35 -6.62 -2.60
CA PRO A 39 28.41 -7.67 -2.26
C PRO A 39 27.84 -7.44 -0.85
N TYR A 40 26.53 -7.65 -0.71
CA TYR A 40 25.74 -7.32 0.48
C TYR A 40 26.43 -7.78 1.78
N ARG A 41 26.70 -6.85 2.69
CA ARG A 41 27.39 -7.11 3.98
C ARG A 41 26.57 -8.15 4.75
N ARG A 42 27.16 -9.31 5.04
CA ARG A 42 26.45 -10.47 5.60
C ARG A 42 25.57 -10.09 6.80
N SER A 43 24.28 -10.41 6.70
CA SER A 43 23.33 -10.59 7.81
C SER A 43 23.47 -9.60 8.99
N ASN A 44 23.02 -8.35 8.83
CA ASN A 44 22.70 -7.52 10.00
C ASN A 44 21.39 -8.04 10.65
N PRO A 45 21.40 -8.58 11.88
CA PRO A 45 20.20 -9.15 12.51
C PRO A 45 19.08 -8.13 12.72
N SER A 46 19.42 -6.84 12.84
CA SER A 46 18.43 -5.77 12.97
C SER A 46 17.61 -5.55 11.69
N LEU A 47 18.15 -5.87 10.51
CA LEU A 47 17.42 -5.80 9.23
C LEU A 47 16.47 -6.98 9.05
N GLN A 48 16.86 -8.17 9.54
CA GLN A 48 16.08 -9.39 9.34
C GLN A 48 14.63 -9.22 9.82
N LYS A 49 14.44 -8.60 11.00
CA LYS A 49 13.11 -8.32 11.57
C LYS A 49 12.21 -7.40 10.73
N LEU A 50 12.77 -6.52 9.89
CA LEU A 50 11.99 -5.69 8.97
C LEU A 50 11.48 -6.55 7.80
N PHE A 51 12.35 -7.37 7.21
CA PHE A 51 12.02 -8.22 6.07
C PHE A 51 11.20 -9.47 6.45
N GLU A 52 11.39 -10.02 7.66
CA GLU A 52 10.54 -11.04 8.30
C GLU A 52 9.07 -10.60 8.38
N SER A 53 8.83 -9.29 8.58
CA SER A 53 7.48 -8.72 8.59
C SER A 53 6.73 -8.91 7.28
N THR A 54 7.42 -9.19 6.17
CA THR A 54 6.83 -9.54 4.87
C THR A 54 6.60 -11.03 4.72
N ALA A 55 7.55 -11.88 5.15
CA ALA A 55 7.37 -13.34 5.14
C ALA A 55 6.19 -13.78 6.04
N SER A 56 6.05 -13.17 7.21
CA SER A 56 5.00 -13.47 8.22
C SER A 56 3.59 -12.96 7.87
N ILE A 57 3.43 -12.14 6.81
CA ILE A 57 2.10 -11.71 6.34
C ILE A 57 1.21 -12.91 6.01
N SER A 58 1.80 -14.00 5.50
CA SER A 58 1.12 -15.23 5.13
C SER A 58 0.71 -16.08 6.35
N GLY A 59 -0.10 -15.51 7.25
CA GLY A 59 -0.99 -16.25 8.14
C GLY A 59 -0.82 -16.05 9.65
N SER A 60 0.27 -15.48 10.14
CA SER A 60 0.48 -15.34 11.58
C SER A 60 -0.23 -14.10 12.16
N ARG A 61 -1.25 -14.34 13.00
CA ARG A 61 -1.65 -13.37 14.03
C ARG A 61 -0.50 -13.24 15.05
N PRO A 62 -0.22 -12.05 15.62
CA PRO A 62 0.73 -11.95 16.72
C PRO A 62 0.23 -12.77 17.92
N SER A 63 1.01 -13.77 18.32
CA SER A 63 0.68 -14.59 19.49
C SER A 63 0.92 -13.77 20.76
N SER A 64 -0.10 -13.67 21.61
CA SER A 64 0.04 -13.05 22.94
C SER A 64 0.74 -14.04 23.87
N GLY A 65 2.06 -13.94 23.96
CA GLY A 65 2.91 -14.88 24.71
C GLY A 65 2.76 -14.78 26.22
N THR A 66 1.78 -15.45 26.81
CA THR A 66 1.77 -15.84 28.24
C THR A 66 0.76 -16.96 28.53
N ALA A 67 1.21 -18.22 28.42
CA ALA A 67 0.58 -19.39 29.05
C ALA A 67 1.56 -20.58 29.09
N THR A 68 1.62 -21.29 30.22
CA THR A 68 2.44 -22.51 30.39
C THR A 68 1.84 -23.73 29.68
N PRO A 69 2.66 -24.73 29.27
CA PRO A 69 2.20 -25.83 28.43
C PRO A 69 1.35 -26.87 29.16
N THR A 70 0.29 -27.33 28.51
CA THR A 70 -0.42 -28.59 28.83
C THR A 70 -0.62 -29.43 27.56
N ALA A 71 -0.71 -30.75 27.73
CA ALA A 71 -0.53 -31.73 26.66
C ALA A 71 -1.65 -31.73 25.59
N PRO A 72 -1.36 -32.16 24.34
CA PRO A 72 -2.33 -32.15 23.25
C PRO A 72 -3.44 -33.21 23.42
N PRO A 73 -4.72 -32.87 23.23
CA PRO A 73 -5.80 -33.85 23.17
C PRO A 73 -5.80 -34.59 21.82
N SER A 74 -6.01 -35.91 21.86
CA SER A 74 -5.98 -36.80 20.71
C SER A 74 -7.17 -36.66 19.76
N THR A 75 -6.94 -37.00 18.48
CA THR A 75 -7.92 -37.02 17.38
C THR A 75 -9.20 -37.80 17.71
N ILE A 76 -10.37 -37.21 17.44
CA ILE A 76 -11.69 -37.88 17.41
C ILE A 76 -12.44 -37.42 16.14
N PRO A 77 -13.15 -38.30 15.40
CA PRO A 77 -13.77 -37.94 14.11
C PRO A 77 -14.98 -36.99 14.21
N SER A 78 -15.29 -36.33 13.10
CA SER A 78 -16.41 -35.39 12.94
C SER A 78 -17.79 -36.06 13.08
N SER A 79 -18.60 -35.58 14.03
CA SER A 79 -20.04 -35.91 14.09
C SER A 79 -20.86 -35.00 13.16
N LEU A 80 -21.77 -35.60 12.37
CA LEU A 80 -22.47 -34.92 11.27
C LEU A 80 -23.74 -34.15 11.68
N PHE A 81 -24.17 -34.19 12.95
CA PHE A 81 -25.45 -33.61 13.38
C PHE A 81 -25.33 -32.73 14.64
N SER A 82 -25.02 -31.45 14.44
CA SER A 82 -25.39 -30.35 15.35
C SER A 82 -25.37 -29.01 14.60
N PRO A 83 -26.27 -28.06 14.91
CA PRO A 83 -26.37 -26.79 14.17
C PRO A 83 -25.15 -25.90 14.44
N GLY A 84 -24.50 -25.44 13.38
CA GLY A 84 -23.23 -24.71 13.47
C GLY A 84 -23.32 -23.38 14.23
N SER A 85 -22.32 -23.14 15.08
CA SER A 85 -22.12 -21.85 15.76
C SER A 85 -21.94 -20.72 14.74
N ARG A 86 -22.77 -19.66 14.85
CA ARG A 86 -22.74 -18.53 13.93
C ARG A 86 -21.68 -17.52 14.36
N TYR A 87 -20.59 -17.43 13.60
CA TYR A 87 -19.62 -16.34 13.70
C TYR A 87 -20.28 -15.01 13.27
N ASN A 88 -20.85 -14.28 14.24
CA ASN A 88 -21.41 -12.95 14.05
C ASN A 88 -20.31 -11.88 14.18
N GLY A 89 -19.59 -11.61 13.10
CA GLY A 89 -18.67 -10.47 12.97
C GLY A 89 -18.52 -10.10 11.49
N ALA A 90 -18.83 -8.85 11.14
CA ALA A 90 -18.84 -8.30 9.77
C ALA A 90 -19.51 -9.21 8.71
N GLY A 91 -20.79 -8.97 8.41
CA GLY A 91 -21.61 -9.83 7.55
C GLY A 91 -20.97 -10.17 6.19
N THR A 92 -20.42 -11.37 6.08
CA THR A 92 -19.88 -11.92 4.84
C THR A 92 -21.01 -12.17 3.82
N PRO A 93 -20.84 -11.88 2.52
CA PRO A 93 -21.58 -12.64 1.51
C PRO A 93 -21.27 -14.13 1.74
N GLY A 94 -22.31 -14.97 1.81
CA GLY A 94 -22.22 -16.30 2.41
C GLY A 94 -21.13 -17.19 1.79
N SER A 95 -20.17 -17.59 2.64
CA SER A 95 -18.90 -18.27 2.29
C SER A 95 -18.01 -17.53 1.29
N LEU A 96 -16.75 -17.28 1.68
CA LEU A 96 -15.73 -16.83 0.74
C LEU A 96 -15.45 -17.94 -0.30
N PRO A 97 -15.10 -17.59 -1.55
CA PRO A 97 -14.71 -18.58 -2.54
C PRO A 97 -13.49 -19.40 -2.06
N PRO A 98 -13.40 -20.71 -2.36
CA PRO A 98 -12.23 -21.52 -2.02
C PRO A 98 -10.92 -20.89 -2.52
N GLY A 99 -9.90 -20.85 -1.66
CA GLY A 99 -8.61 -20.22 -1.95
C GLY A 99 -8.59 -18.67 -1.90
N VAL A 100 -9.67 -18.00 -1.48
CA VAL A 100 -9.75 -16.54 -1.39
C VAL A 100 -9.80 -16.07 0.08
N SER A 101 -8.73 -15.42 0.52
CA SER A 101 -8.61 -14.81 1.85
C SER A 101 -9.29 -13.43 1.95
N ASP A 102 -9.90 -13.13 3.10
CA ASP A 102 -10.46 -11.79 3.38
C ASP A 102 -9.40 -10.76 3.84
N GLU A 103 -8.13 -11.18 3.94
CA GLU A 103 -6.94 -10.35 4.24
C GLU A 103 -6.98 -8.97 3.56
N HIS A 104 -7.30 -8.93 2.27
CA HIS A 104 -7.33 -7.69 1.49
C HIS A 104 -8.50 -6.78 1.89
N ARG A 105 -9.63 -7.34 2.34
CA ARG A 105 -10.74 -6.58 2.93
C ARG A 105 -10.31 -5.97 4.25
N THR A 106 -9.75 -6.78 5.16
CA THR A 106 -9.28 -6.30 6.48
C THR A 106 -8.19 -5.24 6.33
N LEU A 107 -7.26 -5.41 5.38
CA LEU A 107 -6.24 -4.42 5.04
C LEU A 107 -6.88 -3.11 4.57
N ILE A 108 -7.81 -3.15 3.61
CA ILE A 108 -8.55 -1.95 3.15
C ILE A 108 -9.33 -1.30 4.31
N GLN A 109 -9.98 -2.08 5.17
CA GLN A 109 -10.76 -1.59 6.32
C GLN A 109 -9.91 -1.07 7.49
N ARG A 110 -8.61 -1.39 7.53
CA ARG A 110 -7.63 -0.84 8.50
C ARG A 110 -6.82 0.32 7.93
N ALA A 111 -6.77 0.50 6.60
CA ALA A 111 -6.13 1.64 5.94
C ALA A 111 -6.88 2.95 6.23
N PHE A 112 -8.19 2.97 5.99
CA PHE A 112 -9.06 4.12 6.24
C PHE A 112 -9.46 4.23 7.72
N ALA A 113 -8.45 4.35 8.59
CA ALA A 113 -8.60 4.54 10.02
C ALA A 113 -8.61 6.04 10.40
N PRO A 114 -9.32 6.47 11.45
CA PRO A 114 -9.38 7.88 11.83
C PRO A 114 -8.02 8.42 12.28
N HIS A 115 -7.66 9.61 11.81
CA HIS A 115 -6.40 10.27 12.14
C HIS A 115 -6.53 11.13 13.41
N VAL A 116 -5.51 11.07 14.26
CA VAL A 116 -5.44 11.80 15.54
C VAL A 116 -4.13 12.59 15.57
N ALA A 117 -4.24 13.91 15.60
CA ALA A 117 -3.07 14.79 15.69
C ALA A 117 -2.43 14.67 17.08
N VAL A 118 -1.09 14.60 17.17
CA VAL A 118 -0.35 14.59 18.45
C VAL A 118 0.47 15.86 18.59
N LEU A 119 0.29 16.55 19.72
CA LEU A 119 1.06 17.71 20.15
C LEU A 119 1.39 17.56 21.65
N ALA A 120 2.61 17.95 22.04
CA ALA A 120 3.09 17.87 23.42
C ALA A 120 3.91 19.11 23.79
N ASP A 121 4.05 19.40 25.10
CA ASP A 121 5.01 20.39 25.59
C ASP A 121 6.46 19.87 25.54
N THR A 122 7.43 20.79 25.69
CA THR A 122 8.86 20.46 25.61
C THR A 122 9.28 19.47 26.70
N GLU A 123 8.74 19.63 27.91
CA GLU A 123 9.01 18.75 29.05
C GLU A 123 8.53 17.31 28.81
N THR A 124 7.34 17.12 28.21
CA THR A 124 6.87 15.79 27.80
C THR A 124 7.77 15.19 26.73
N GLU A 125 8.09 15.97 25.70
CA GLU A 125 8.93 15.47 24.61
C GLU A 125 10.36 15.14 25.09
N GLU A 126 10.87 15.83 26.12
CA GLU A 126 12.15 15.54 26.79
C GLU A 126 12.07 14.27 27.64
N LEU A 127 11.01 14.10 28.45
CA LEU A 127 10.77 12.89 29.24
C LEU A 127 10.66 11.65 28.34
N ILE A 128 9.93 11.75 27.22
CA ILE A 128 9.82 10.63 26.26
C ILE A 128 11.15 10.38 25.52
N ARG A 129 11.91 11.43 25.16
CA ARG A 129 13.24 11.28 24.56
C ARG A 129 14.25 10.62 25.52
N ALA A 130 14.20 10.92 26.82
CA ALA A 130 15.06 10.30 27.83
C ALA A 130 14.89 8.77 27.91
N LYS A 131 13.72 8.24 27.54
CA LYS A 131 13.43 6.80 27.46
C LYS A 131 13.87 6.13 26.15
N GLY A 132 14.64 6.82 25.31
CA GLY A 132 15.15 6.32 24.03
C GLY A 132 14.25 6.59 22.81
N PHE A 133 13.17 7.37 22.95
CA PHE A 133 12.25 7.68 21.85
C PHE A 133 12.61 9.02 21.20
N GLU A 134 13.60 9.04 20.30
CA GLU A 134 14.03 10.23 19.55
C GLU A 134 12.86 11.00 18.91
N GLY A 135 11.87 10.26 18.40
CA GLY A 135 10.66 10.74 17.74
C GLY A 135 9.54 11.22 18.67
N GLY A 136 9.80 11.30 19.98
CA GLY A 136 8.90 11.89 20.96
C GLY A 136 7.64 11.08 21.24
N LEU A 137 6.65 11.72 21.86
CA LEU A 137 5.35 11.10 22.23
C LEU A 137 4.65 10.46 21.02
N LEU A 138 4.80 11.06 19.83
CA LEU A 138 4.27 10.51 18.58
C LEU A 138 4.87 9.13 18.24
N GLN A 139 6.18 8.93 18.43
CA GLN A 139 6.82 7.62 18.22
C GLN A 139 6.32 6.59 19.23
N LEU A 140 6.15 6.99 20.49
CA LEU A 140 5.65 6.12 21.55
C LEU A 140 4.21 5.65 21.29
N LEU A 141 3.29 6.54 20.91
CA LEU A 141 1.87 6.21 20.78
C LEU A 141 1.52 5.45 19.49
N ARG A 142 2.27 5.63 18.39
CA ARG A 142 1.90 5.10 17.06
C ARG A 142 1.56 3.60 17.03
N PRO A 143 2.37 2.67 17.57
CA PRO A 143 2.08 1.24 17.49
C PRO A 143 0.79 0.84 18.23
N PHE A 144 0.45 1.54 19.31
CA PHE A 144 -0.75 1.25 20.12
C PHE A 144 -2.06 1.73 19.48
N GLY A 145 -1.98 2.60 18.46
CA GLY A 145 -3.15 3.03 17.70
C GLY A 145 -3.64 2.00 16.67
N GLU A 146 -2.76 1.13 16.19
CA GLU A 146 -3.03 0.33 14.98
C GLU A 146 -4.02 -0.84 15.19
N SER A 147 -4.23 -1.23 16.45
CA SER A 147 -5.26 -2.15 16.91
C SER A 147 -5.62 -1.76 18.35
N VAL A 148 -6.84 -1.25 18.55
CA VAL A 148 -7.29 -0.80 19.87
C VAL A 148 -7.54 -2.01 20.77
N PRO A 149 -7.11 -2.00 22.05
CA PRO A 149 -7.25 -3.16 22.94
C PRO A 149 -8.72 -3.60 23.16
N GLY A 150 -9.03 -4.78 22.61
CA GLY A 150 -10.34 -5.42 22.73
C GLY A 150 -11.41 -4.83 21.79
N LYS A 151 -12.67 -5.19 22.03
CA LYS A 151 -13.76 -4.85 21.11
C LYS A 151 -14.16 -3.38 21.19
N VAL A 152 -14.10 -2.69 20.05
CA VAL A 152 -14.69 -1.35 19.85
C VAL A 152 -16.10 -1.53 19.28
N THR A 153 -17.10 -1.00 19.97
CA THR A 153 -18.50 -1.02 19.50
C THR A 153 -18.84 0.31 18.85
N ILE A 154 -19.40 0.25 17.64
CA ILE A 154 -19.78 1.39 16.81
C ILE A 154 -21.26 1.27 16.45
N ARG A 155 -21.99 2.39 16.48
CA ARG A 155 -23.39 2.51 16.05
C ARG A 155 -23.45 3.02 14.61
N ASP A 156 -24.22 2.34 13.77
CA ASP A 156 -24.53 2.85 12.43
C ASP A 156 -25.62 3.94 12.46
N SER A 157 -25.89 4.58 11.32
CA SER A 157 -26.85 5.69 11.24
C SER A 157 -28.31 5.30 11.47
N VAL A 158 -28.59 4.01 11.73
CA VAL A 158 -29.91 3.47 12.07
C VAL A 158 -29.95 3.07 13.57
N GLY A 159 -28.85 3.30 14.30
CA GLY A 159 -28.70 2.97 15.72
C GLY A 159 -28.25 1.53 15.99
N ALA A 160 -28.03 0.71 14.96
CA ALA A 160 -27.63 -0.68 15.16
C ALA A 160 -26.15 -0.76 15.55
N SER A 161 -25.88 -1.31 16.73
CA SER A 161 -24.53 -1.46 17.30
C SER A 161 -23.82 -2.68 16.73
N LYS A 162 -22.57 -2.52 16.30
CA LYS A 162 -21.69 -3.59 15.81
C LYS A 162 -20.33 -3.48 16.51
N SER A 163 -19.76 -4.61 16.92
CA SER A 163 -18.45 -4.65 17.59
C SER A 163 -17.37 -5.18 16.66
N TYR A 164 -16.20 -4.55 16.67
CA TYR A 164 -15.04 -4.88 15.84
C TYR A 164 -13.81 -5.13 16.73
N GLU A 165 -13.00 -6.13 16.37
CA GLU A 165 -11.73 -6.49 17.04
C GLU A 165 -10.52 -5.83 16.34
N ASP A 166 -10.70 -5.38 15.10
CA ASP A 166 -9.65 -4.90 14.19
C ASP A 166 -9.69 -3.37 13.98
N PHE A 167 -10.39 -2.64 14.86
CA PHE A 167 -10.48 -1.17 14.78
C PHE A 167 -9.18 -0.52 15.27
N GLY A 168 -8.80 0.59 14.63
CA GLY A 168 -7.55 1.32 14.89
C GLY A 168 -7.68 2.80 14.58
N VAL A 169 -6.69 3.59 15.00
CA VAL A 169 -6.52 5.03 14.73
C VAL A 169 -5.07 5.33 14.31
N ARG A 170 -4.86 6.47 13.65
CA ARG A 170 -3.53 6.88 13.15
C ARG A 170 -3.04 8.11 13.88
N PHE A 171 -2.06 7.93 14.77
CA PHE A 171 -1.36 9.05 15.40
C PHE A 171 -0.40 9.69 14.39
N VAL A 172 -0.56 11.00 14.19
CA VAL A 172 0.23 11.81 13.24
C VAL A 172 0.67 13.12 13.89
N GLY A 173 1.85 13.61 13.50
CA GLY A 173 2.36 14.89 13.98
C GLY A 173 1.68 16.07 13.29
N VAL A 174 1.37 17.14 14.02
CA VAL A 174 0.76 18.35 13.44
C VAL A 174 1.61 18.91 12.27
N ASN A 175 2.95 18.91 12.44
CA ASN A 175 3.90 19.32 11.40
C ASN A 175 3.87 18.44 10.14
N GLU A 176 3.55 17.15 10.27
CA GLU A 176 3.57 16.18 9.16
C GLU A 176 2.44 16.48 8.17
N GLY A 177 1.25 16.83 8.69
CA GLY A 177 0.11 17.30 7.89
C GLY A 177 0.34 18.66 7.21
N LEU A 178 1.29 19.46 7.67
CA LEU A 178 1.64 20.75 7.05
C LEU A 178 2.65 20.59 5.89
N GLY A 179 3.23 19.40 5.69
CA GLY A 179 4.29 19.15 4.70
C GLY A 179 5.61 19.90 4.98
N LEU A 180 5.70 20.57 6.14
CA LEU A 180 6.87 21.31 6.59
C LEU A 180 8.02 20.34 6.90
N PRO A 181 9.29 20.76 6.72
CA PRO A 181 10.40 20.01 7.27
C PRO A 181 10.25 19.95 8.81
N PRO A 182 10.55 18.82 9.46
CA PRO A 182 10.51 18.73 10.91
C PRO A 182 11.52 19.73 11.49
N MET A 183 11.02 20.72 12.22
CA MET A 183 11.82 21.79 12.79
C MET A 183 12.89 21.20 13.74
N PRO A 184 14.19 21.50 13.54
CA PRO A 184 15.18 21.23 14.57
C PRO A 184 14.86 22.06 15.82
N GLY A 185 15.32 21.60 16.99
CA GLY A 185 15.06 22.25 18.28
C GLY A 185 15.45 23.73 18.24
N ARG A 186 14.48 24.62 18.50
CA ARG A 186 14.68 26.06 18.44
C ARG A 186 15.21 26.57 19.77
N ASP A 187 16.45 26.20 20.08
CA ASP A 187 17.18 26.70 21.24
C ASP A 187 17.22 28.23 21.20
N SER A 188 16.55 28.84 22.18
CA SER A 188 16.23 30.26 22.16
C SER A 188 17.15 31.04 23.10
N THR A 189 18.44 31.07 22.77
CA THR A 189 19.42 31.96 23.42
C THR A 189 20.19 32.78 22.38
N SER A 190 20.60 34.00 22.77
CA SER A 190 21.19 34.99 21.88
C SER A 190 22.70 35.11 22.07
N GLY A 191 23.51 34.96 21.01
CA GLY A 191 24.92 35.35 21.09
C GLY A 191 25.85 34.91 19.95
N GLN A 192 26.17 35.85 19.06
CA GLN A 192 27.41 35.89 18.25
C GLN A 192 27.68 34.73 17.25
N LYS A 193 28.77 34.87 16.50
CA LYS A 193 29.20 33.99 15.39
C LYS A 193 30.47 33.25 15.80
N GLU A 194 30.63 32.00 15.37
CA GLU A 194 31.83 31.62 14.59
C GLU A 194 31.61 30.33 13.78
N GLY A 195 32.55 30.01 12.87
CA GLY A 195 32.34 29.06 11.78
C GLY A 195 32.58 27.59 12.13
N GLY A 196 31.56 26.89 12.62
CA GLY A 196 31.54 25.42 12.68
C GLY A 196 31.18 24.78 11.32
N ARG A 197 31.81 23.66 10.96
CA ARG A 197 31.36 22.85 9.81
C ARG A 197 30.00 22.23 10.13
N ALA A 198 29.03 22.37 9.22
CA ALA A 198 27.75 21.69 9.33
C ALA A 198 27.94 20.18 9.07
N SER A 199 28.07 19.40 10.15
CA SER A 199 27.87 17.95 10.09
C SER A 199 26.47 17.64 9.57
N SER A 200 26.31 16.54 8.82
CA SER A 200 25.05 16.17 8.15
C SER A 200 24.00 15.61 9.12
N SER A 201 23.48 16.46 10.00
CA SER A 201 22.52 16.10 11.04
C SER A 201 21.12 15.81 10.47
N SER A 202 20.81 14.52 10.31
CA SER A 202 19.48 13.93 10.56
C SER A 202 18.25 14.74 10.10
N ILE A 203 18.12 14.97 8.80
CA ILE A 203 16.81 15.30 8.21
C ILE A 203 15.90 14.08 8.43
N ARG A 204 15.00 14.15 9.42
CA ARG A 204 14.05 13.05 9.71
C ARG A 204 13.17 12.79 8.46
N PRO A 205 12.93 11.51 8.10
CA PRO A 205 12.22 11.17 6.87
C PRO A 205 10.79 11.72 6.86
N ARG A 206 10.34 12.15 5.67
CA ARG A 206 8.94 12.59 5.46
C ARG A 206 8.01 11.38 5.51
N ARG A 207 7.19 11.29 6.56
CA ARG A 207 6.20 10.19 6.76
C ARG A 207 4.95 10.27 5.87
N LEU A 208 5.10 10.75 4.64
CA LEU A 208 4.01 10.82 3.66
C LEU A 208 4.16 9.67 2.67
N GLY A 209 3.06 8.98 2.41
CA GLY A 209 2.91 8.03 1.30
C GLY A 209 2.43 8.74 0.02
N GLY A 210 1.86 7.96 -0.89
CA GLY A 210 1.39 8.44 -2.20
C GLY A 210 2.45 8.44 -3.31
N ASP A 211 3.73 8.23 -2.97
CA ASP A 211 4.83 8.07 -3.91
C ASP A 211 4.93 6.59 -4.37
N VAL A 212 4.50 6.31 -5.59
CA VAL A 212 4.50 4.95 -6.15
C VAL A 212 5.92 4.42 -6.41
N PRO A 213 6.86 5.19 -7.00
CA PRO A 213 8.28 4.82 -7.05
C PRO A 213 8.88 4.38 -5.70
N GLN A 214 8.57 5.04 -4.59
CA GLN A 214 9.05 4.60 -3.27
C GLN A 214 8.42 3.28 -2.80
N VAL A 215 7.17 2.98 -3.20
CA VAL A 215 6.54 1.66 -2.95
C VAL A 215 7.21 0.57 -3.79
N GLU A 216 7.53 0.84 -5.06
CA GLU A 216 8.29 -0.08 -5.91
C GLU A 216 9.69 -0.35 -5.33
N GLU A 217 10.43 0.70 -4.96
CA GLU A 217 11.77 0.62 -4.37
C GLU A 217 11.78 -0.22 -3.09
N LEU A 218 10.88 0.08 -2.15
CA LEU A 218 10.78 -0.67 -0.89
C LEU A 218 10.45 -2.15 -1.13
N VAL A 219 9.51 -2.45 -2.03
CA VAL A 219 9.18 -3.84 -2.35
C VAL A 219 10.36 -4.54 -3.03
N ASP A 220 11.19 -3.83 -3.80
CA ASP A 220 12.43 -4.42 -4.31
C ASP A 220 13.43 -4.74 -3.21
N ARG A 221 13.62 -3.88 -2.20
CA ARG A 221 14.52 -4.18 -1.07
C ARG A 221 14.09 -5.44 -0.32
N HIS A 222 12.78 -5.63 -0.14
CA HIS A 222 12.19 -6.86 0.42
C HIS A 222 12.34 -8.08 -0.50
N LEU A 223 12.19 -7.91 -1.82
CA LEU A 223 12.41 -8.97 -2.80
C LEU A 223 13.88 -9.40 -2.86
N GLN A 224 14.81 -8.44 -2.99
CA GLN A 224 16.26 -8.66 -2.96
C GLN A 224 16.66 -9.45 -1.71
N TYR A 225 16.24 -9.01 -0.52
CA TYR A 225 16.49 -9.76 0.72
C TYR A 225 15.93 -11.18 0.65
N SER A 226 14.73 -11.39 0.11
CA SER A 226 14.18 -12.75 -0.05
C SER A 226 14.98 -13.61 -1.02
N GLU A 227 15.42 -13.07 -2.16
CA GLU A 227 16.19 -13.82 -3.18
C GLU A 227 17.60 -14.23 -2.67
N PHE A 228 18.20 -13.44 -1.76
CA PHE A 228 19.48 -13.77 -1.12
C PHE A 228 19.31 -14.61 0.17
N ASN A 229 18.47 -14.21 1.12
CA ASN A 229 18.38 -14.88 2.42
C ASN A 229 17.52 -16.15 2.43
N SER A 230 16.68 -16.41 1.42
CA SER A 230 16.04 -17.73 1.25
C SER A 230 17.01 -18.82 0.79
N GLN A 231 18.31 -18.52 0.65
CA GLN A 231 19.35 -19.50 0.31
C GLN A 231 19.90 -20.24 1.55
N ASP A 232 19.81 -19.66 2.75
CA ASP A 232 20.35 -20.24 4.00
C ASP A 232 19.40 -21.21 4.74
N MET A 233 18.16 -21.40 4.27
CA MET A 233 17.26 -22.43 4.81
C MET A 233 17.63 -23.83 4.28
N VAL A 234 18.79 -24.32 4.73
CA VAL A 234 19.32 -25.67 4.46
C VAL A 234 18.76 -26.73 5.43
N ALA A 235 18.00 -26.30 6.45
CA ALA A 235 17.27 -27.20 7.33
C ALA A 235 16.16 -27.96 6.57
N ASP A 236 16.02 -29.25 6.90
CA ASP A 236 14.86 -30.12 6.64
C ASP A 236 14.61 -30.66 5.23
N TYR A 237 15.58 -30.63 4.31
CA TYR A 237 15.61 -31.59 3.19
C TYR A 237 15.86 -33.06 3.62
N LEU A 238 16.23 -33.29 4.88
CA LEU A 238 16.54 -34.60 5.46
C LEU A 238 15.66 -35.01 6.65
N ASN A 239 14.79 -34.12 7.18
CA ASN A 239 14.15 -34.31 8.49
C ASN A 239 12.64 -33.99 8.56
N GLN A 240 12.04 -33.42 7.50
CA GLN A 240 10.58 -33.28 7.43
C GLN A 240 10.05 -33.87 6.12
N GLY A 241 8.89 -34.54 6.20
CA GLY A 241 8.13 -34.96 5.02
C GLY A 241 7.56 -33.76 4.25
N GLU A 242 6.99 -34.01 3.06
CA GLU A 242 6.59 -32.97 2.10
C GLU A 242 6.05 -31.69 2.77
N PRO A 243 6.68 -30.51 2.56
CA PRO A 243 6.19 -29.27 3.14
C PRO A 243 4.79 -29.00 2.59
N GLN A 244 3.79 -29.03 3.48
CA GLN A 244 2.39 -28.88 3.08
C GLN A 244 2.23 -27.58 2.28
N PRO A 245 1.70 -27.64 1.04
CA PRO A 245 1.56 -26.47 0.20
C PRO A 245 0.58 -25.49 0.86
N GLN A 246 1.09 -24.40 1.41
CA GLN A 246 0.25 -23.34 1.95
C GLN A 246 -0.54 -22.71 0.79
N GLU A 247 -1.85 -22.99 0.71
CA GLU A 247 -2.73 -22.60 -0.40
C GLU A 247 -3.05 -21.08 -0.46
N SER A 248 -2.15 -20.22 0.03
CA SER A 248 -2.26 -18.77 -0.04
C SER A 248 -2.06 -18.29 -1.49
N THR A 249 -3.17 -18.05 -2.21
CA THR A 249 -3.17 -17.55 -3.61
C THR A 249 -2.70 -16.08 -3.77
N THR A 250 -1.89 -15.59 -2.83
CA THR A 250 -1.39 -14.22 -2.73
C THR A 250 0.09 -14.23 -2.38
N SER A 251 0.90 -13.59 -3.22
CA SER A 251 2.30 -13.31 -2.91
C SER A 251 2.39 -12.29 -1.76
N PRO A 252 3.19 -12.52 -0.69
CA PRO A 252 3.32 -11.59 0.43
C PRO A 252 3.83 -10.22 0.00
N PHE A 253 4.64 -10.15 -1.06
CA PHE A 253 5.12 -8.91 -1.66
C PHE A 253 3.98 -8.06 -2.26
N TYR A 254 2.88 -8.68 -2.70
CA TYR A 254 1.69 -7.93 -3.14
C TYR A 254 0.94 -7.33 -1.95
N THR A 255 0.79 -8.06 -0.84
CA THR A 255 0.18 -7.50 0.37
C THR A 255 1.06 -6.39 0.96
N LEU A 256 2.40 -6.52 0.92
CA LEU A 256 3.33 -5.44 1.25
C LEU A 256 3.11 -4.21 0.35
N TYR A 257 3.11 -4.40 -0.97
CA TYR A 257 2.86 -3.34 -1.96
C TYR A 257 1.54 -2.62 -1.67
N LEU A 258 0.45 -3.37 -1.43
CA LEU A 258 -0.87 -2.81 -1.15
C LEU A 258 -0.93 -2.09 0.21
N ARG A 259 -0.28 -2.64 1.26
CA ARG A 259 -0.18 -1.98 2.57
C ARG A 259 0.59 -0.66 2.47
N ARG A 260 1.71 -0.64 1.72
CA ARG A 260 2.56 0.55 1.56
C ARG A 260 1.93 1.61 0.65
N LEU A 261 1.19 1.21 -0.39
CA LEU A 261 0.32 2.10 -1.18
C LEU A 261 -0.74 2.80 -0.31
N LEU A 262 -1.18 2.16 0.79
CA LEU A 262 -2.21 2.67 1.69
C LEU A 262 -1.68 3.24 3.02
N SER A 263 -0.36 3.27 3.23
CA SER A 263 0.25 3.78 4.47
C SER A 263 0.67 5.24 4.33
N GLY A 264 0.40 6.06 5.35
CA GLY A 264 0.70 7.50 5.32
C GLY A 264 -0.13 8.27 4.28
N LEU A 265 -1.46 8.07 4.27
CA LEU A 265 -2.37 8.71 3.31
C LEU A 265 -2.13 10.24 3.22
N PRO A 266 -1.91 10.81 2.02
CA PRO A 266 -1.64 12.25 1.88
C PRO A 266 -2.80 13.12 2.38
N LEU A 267 -2.48 14.19 3.12
CA LEU A 267 -3.45 15.21 3.50
C LEU A 267 -3.82 16.05 2.26
N VAL A 268 -5.10 16.00 1.84
CA VAL A 268 -5.58 16.61 0.59
C VAL A 268 -6.97 17.24 0.76
N PRO A 269 -7.37 18.20 -0.10
CA PRO A 269 -8.69 18.85 0.00
C PRO A 269 -9.87 18.01 -0.49
N HIS A 270 -9.65 16.92 -1.23
CA HIS A 270 -10.72 16.22 -1.96
C HIS A 270 -11.29 14.97 -1.24
N GLU A 271 -10.67 14.58 -0.13
CA GLU A 271 -11.14 13.55 0.81
C GLU A 271 -10.61 13.87 2.22
N THR A 272 -11.31 13.43 3.26
CA THR A 272 -10.99 13.79 4.66
C THR A 272 -10.41 12.65 5.49
N PHE A 273 -9.99 11.53 4.89
CA PHE A 273 -9.48 10.36 5.64
C PHE A 273 -8.22 10.66 6.45
N ALA A 274 -7.32 11.49 5.90
CA ALA A 274 -6.10 11.95 6.58
C ALA A 274 -6.33 13.19 7.46
N HIS A 275 -7.53 13.79 7.44
CA HIS A 275 -7.83 14.97 8.28
C HIS A 275 -8.01 14.52 9.73
N PRO A 276 -7.50 15.26 10.74
CA PRO A 276 -7.69 14.88 12.14
C PRO A 276 -9.17 14.85 12.55
N VAL A 277 -9.63 13.73 13.09
CA VAL A 277 -10.94 13.63 13.74
C VAL A 277 -10.90 14.07 15.20
N ALA A 278 -9.68 14.05 15.77
CA ALA A 278 -9.34 14.44 17.13
C ALA A 278 -7.88 14.87 17.20
N GLY A 279 -7.47 15.43 18.34
CA GLY A 279 -6.07 15.67 18.66
C GLY A 279 -5.76 15.53 20.14
N ILE A 280 -4.61 14.93 20.43
CA ILE A 280 -4.00 14.83 21.75
C ILE A 280 -3.17 16.09 22.00
N ILE A 281 -3.41 16.75 23.13
CA ILE A 281 -2.52 17.79 23.66
C ILE A 281 -1.98 17.29 25.01
N ALA A 282 -0.70 16.96 25.05
CA ALA A 282 -0.02 16.41 26.22
C ALA A 282 0.88 17.43 26.92
N ILE A 283 0.94 17.35 28.25
CA ILE A 283 1.82 18.16 29.11
C ILE A 283 2.42 17.32 30.24
N SER A 284 3.58 17.74 30.74
CA SER A 284 4.24 17.08 31.87
C SER A 284 3.63 17.51 33.21
N SER A 285 3.57 16.58 34.18
CA SER A 285 3.23 16.92 35.58
C SER A 285 4.30 17.74 36.30
N ARG A 286 5.47 17.90 35.67
CA ARG A 286 6.60 18.72 36.14
C ARG A 286 6.38 20.21 35.84
N ASN A 287 5.57 20.52 34.82
CA ASN A 287 5.29 21.87 34.34
C ASN A 287 4.66 22.74 35.45
N ALA A 288 5.14 23.97 35.59
CA ALA A 288 4.70 24.89 36.64
C ALA A 288 3.28 25.44 36.41
N ASN A 289 2.90 25.70 35.15
CA ASN A 289 1.65 26.37 34.77
C ASN A 289 0.83 25.54 33.75
N PRO A 290 0.44 24.29 34.08
CA PRO A 290 -0.07 23.30 33.12
C PRO A 290 -1.35 23.76 32.38
N ILE A 291 -2.24 24.49 33.05
CA ILE A 291 -3.50 24.99 32.44
C ILE A 291 -3.23 26.14 31.45
N GLU A 292 -2.16 26.91 31.65
CA GLU A 292 -1.74 27.97 30.74
C GLU A 292 -1.01 27.38 29.51
N GLU A 293 -0.12 26.41 29.72
CA GLU A 293 0.56 25.71 28.63
C GLU A 293 -0.43 24.99 27.72
N LEU A 294 -1.45 24.33 28.27
CA LEU A 294 -2.50 23.70 27.48
C LEU A 294 -3.29 24.70 26.61
N ARG A 295 -3.54 25.91 27.12
CA ARG A 295 -4.14 26.99 26.32
C ARG A 295 -3.18 27.48 25.24
N ARG A 296 -1.88 27.61 25.54
CA ARG A 296 -0.85 28.00 24.58
C ARG A 296 -0.75 26.99 23.43
N LEU A 297 -0.70 25.69 23.72
CA LEU A 297 -0.67 24.63 22.72
C LEU A 297 -1.96 24.56 21.89
N TYR A 298 -3.12 24.72 22.53
CA TYR A 298 -4.41 24.83 21.83
C TYR A 298 -4.41 25.98 20.81
N SER A 299 -4.05 27.20 21.23
CA SER A 299 -4.05 28.37 20.35
C SER A 299 -3.03 28.26 19.22
N ARG A 300 -1.85 27.66 19.46
CA ARG A 300 -0.86 27.38 18.40
C ARG A 300 -1.40 26.43 17.33
N GLN A 301 -2.15 25.40 17.71
CA GLN A 301 -2.77 24.46 16.77
C GLN A 301 -4.00 25.06 16.06
N HIS A 302 -4.84 25.83 16.75
CA HIS A 302 -6.11 26.27 16.19
C HIS A 302 -5.99 27.52 15.30
N ASP A 303 -5.24 28.52 15.76
CA ASP A 303 -5.14 29.84 15.12
C ASP A 303 -3.70 30.25 14.76
N GLY A 304 -2.70 29.57 15.34
CA GLY A 304 -1.29 29.95 15.28
C GLY A 304 -0.43 29.22 14.24
N ASP A 305 0.84 28.98 14.62
CA ASP A 305 1.90 28.47 13.73
C ASP A 305 1.76 26.99 13.35
N LEU A 306 0.89 26.25 14.05
CA LEU A 306 0.63 24.83 13.82
C LEU A 306 -0.76 24.57 13.21
N ARG A 307 -1.39 25.61 12.64
CA ARG A 307 -2.73 25.55 12.05
C ARG A 307 -2.76 24.80 10.72
N PHE A 308 -3.62 23.79 10.61
CA PHE A 308 -3.80 23.00 9.39
C PHE A 308 -4.28 23.85 8.20
N PRO A 309 -4.05 23.40 6.94
CA PRO A 309 -4.43 24.15 5.75
C PRO A 309 -5.89 24.59 5.77
N GLN A 310 -6.21 25.71 5.11
CA GLN A 310 -7.54 26.35 5.15
C GLN A 310 -8.74 25.50 4.66
N TRP A 311 -8.47 24.33 4.04
CA TRP A 311 -9.47 23.33 3.62
C TRP A 311 -9.58 22.14 4.59
N VAL A 312 -8.88 22.19 5.73
CA VAL A 312 -9.04 21.29 6.89
C VAL A 312 -9.79 22.03 7.99
N GLU A 313 -10.81 21.38 8.55
CA GLU A 313 -11.49 21.89 9.73
C GLU A 313 -10.57 21.76 10.96
N ASN A 314 -10.14 22.90 11.51
CA ASN A 314 -9.27 22.93 12.69
C ASN A 314 -10.06 22.78 14.01
N ASP A 315 -11.40 22.78 13.96
CA ASP A 315 -12.25 22.45 15.10
C ASP A 315 -12.60 20.96 15.10
N TYR A 316 -11.98 20.24 16.03
CA TYR A 316 -12.15 18.81 16.23
C TYR A 316 -12.06 18.46 17.73
N LEU A 317 -12.27 17.19 18.09
CA LEU A 317 -12.19 16.73 19.48
C LEU A 317 -10.77 16.91 20.04
N ARG A 318 -10.59 17.78 21.04
CA ARG A 318 -9.32 17.83 21.81
C ARG A 318 -9.43 16.86 22.98
N TYR A 319 -8.35 16.13 23.22
CA TYR A 319 -8.22 15.23 24.37
C TYR A 319 -6.89 15.53 25.08
N TYR A 320 -6.97 15.84 26.37
CA TYR A 320 -5.86 16.40 27.13
C TYR A 320 -5.17 15.33 27.97
N VAL A 321 -3.84 15.24 27.90
CA VAL A 321 -3.08 14.21 28.64
C VAL A 321 -2.11 14.87 29.60
N LEU A 322 -2.24 14.57 30.89
CA LEU A 322 -1.22 14.86 31.88
C LEU A 322 -0.29 13.65 31.96
N VAL A 323 0.97 13.80 31.56
CA VAL A 323 2.00 12.76 31.65
C VAL A 323 2.66 12.87 33.02
N HIS A 324 2.51 11.84 33.84
CA HIS A 324 3.04 11.77 35.19
C HIS A 324 4.23 10.80 35.26
N ASP A 325 5.37 11.34 35.70
CA ASP A 325 6.56 10.60 36.08
C ASP A 325 6.31 9.85 37.40
N GLU A 326 6.24 8.52 37.34
CA GLU A 326 5.95 7.65 38.48
C GLU A 326 7.15 7.50 39.46
N GLU A 327 8.36 7.92 39.05
CA GLU A 327 9.59 7.74 39.81
C GLU A 327 10.04 9.04 40.51
N THR A 328 9.87 10.19 39.85
CA THR A 328 10.25 11.51 40.40
C THR A 328 9.06 12.43 40.69
N GLY A 329 7.83 12.04 40.36
CA GLY A 329 6.65 12.90 40.44
C GLY A 329 5.82 12.73 41.73
N ASP A 330 5.30 13.84 42.24
CA ASP A 330 4.26 13.83 43.27
C ASP A 330 2.90 13.46 42.64
N ILE A 331 2.42 12.24 42.92
CA ILE A 331 1.13 11.73 42.44
C ILE A 331 -0.07 12.46 43.05
N ALA A 332 0.02 13.01 44.26
CA ALA A 332 -1.06 13.78 44.88
C ALA A 332 -1.21 15.15 44.22
N LYS A 333 -0.10 15.88 44.02
CA LYS A 333 -0.06 17.12 43.21
C LYS A 333 -0.53 16.85 41.78
N SER A 334 -0.15 15.73 41.18
CA SER A 334 -0.54 15.36 39.81
C SER A 334 -2.06 15.09 39.72
N ASN A 335 -2.67 14.43 40.70
CA ASN A 335 -4.13 14.27 40.77
C ASN A 335 -4.86 15.61 40.97
N GLN A 336 -4.36 16.49 41.85
CA GLN A 336 -4.92 17.84 42.05
C GLN A 336 -4.86 18.68 40.75
N THR A 337 -3.78 18.53 39.99
CA THR A 337 -3.58 19.15 38.68
C THR A 337 -4.56 18.58 37.65
N PHE A 338 -4.71 17.26 37.59
CA PHE A 338 -5.63 16.56 36.70
C PHE A 338 -7.10 16.91 36.97
N ASP A 339 -7.52 17.01 38.23
CA ASP A 339 -8.84 17.51 38.61
C ASP A 339 -9.05 18.97 38.18
N SER A 340 -8.01 19.79 38.27
CA SER A 340 -8.05 21.18 37.83
C SER A 340 -8.10 21.30 36.30
N MET A 341 -7.49 20.37 35.55
CA MET A 341 -7.66 20.24 34.10
C MET A 341 -9.10 19.86 33.74
N LYS A 342 -9.66 18.82 34.36
CA LYS A 342 -11.05 18.37 34.11
C LYS A 342 -12.09 19.48 34.34
N ARG A 343 -11.87 20.37 35.32
CA ARG A 343 -12.71 21.57 35.55
C ARG A 343 -12.62 22.63 34.44
N HIS A 344 -11.48 22.73 33.74
CA HIS A 344 -11.23 23.75 32.71
C HIS A 344 -11.50 23.27 31.29
N PHE A 345 -11.25 21.99 31.00
CA PHE A 345 -11.27 21.41 29.66
C PHE A 345 -12.33 20.29 29.49
N GLY A 346 -13.03 19.93 30.56
CA GLY A 346 -14.08 18.91 30.56
C GLY A 346 -13.56 17.48 30.69
N LEU A 347 -14.41 16.51 30.34
CA LEU A 347 -14.18 15.08 30.62
C LEU A 347 -13.19 14.40 29.66
N HIS A 348 -12.80 15.05 28.57
CA HIS A 348 -11.82 14.51 27.61
C HIS A 348 -10.37 14.72 28.11
N CYS A 349 -10.06 14.18 29.28
CA CYS A 349 -8.73 14.26 29.91
C CYS A 349 -8.28 12.91 30.49
N HIS A 350 -7.00 12.54 30.35
CA HIS A 350 -6.39 11.36 30.98
C HIS A 350 -5.12 11.71 31.78
N LEU A 351 -4.81 10.89 32.79
CA LEU A 351 -3.58 10.94 33.58
C LEU A 351 -2.71 9.74 33.21
N LEU A 352 -1.80 9.93 32.25
CA LEU A 352 -0.92 8.87 31.77
C LEU A 352 0.29 8.75 32.69
N ARG A 353 0.32 7.70 33.52
CA ARG A 353 1.47 7.37 34.38
C ARG A 353 2.50 6.60 33.55
N LEU A 354 3.76 7.01 33.63
CA LEU A 354 4.92 6.37 33.00
C LEU A 354 6.10 6.42 33.97
N LYS A 355 6.97 5.40 33.93
CA LYS A 355 8.30 5.49 34.54
C LYS A 355 9.21 6.43 33.75
N SER A 356 10.25 6.98 34.34
CA SER A 356 11.24 7.84 33.67
C SER A 356 12.48 7.06 33.22
N GLN A 357 12.81 5.95 33.88
CA GLN A 357 13.95 5.11 33.54
C GLN A 357 13.82 4.51 32.12
N GLN A 358 14.96 4.48 31.41
CA GLN A 358 15.08 3.73 30.16
C GLN A 358 15.18 2.24 30.48
N CYS A 359 14.24 1.46 29.92
CA CYS A 359 14.20 0.01 30.08
C CYS A 359 15.11 -0.68 29.05
N ILE A 360 15.81 -1.72 29.47
CA ILE A 360 16.76 -2.50 28.67
C ILE A 360 16.29 -3.97 28.55
N PRO A 361 16.74 -4.74 27.53
CA PRO A 361 16.24 -6.10 27.27
C PRO A 361 16.57 -7.16 28.34
N SER A 362 17.24 -6.77 29.42
CA SER A 362 17.63 -7.61 30.56
C SER A 362 16.83 -7.32 31.84
N ASP A 363 15.91 -6.35 31.84
CA ASP A 363 15.03 -6.11 32.99
C ASP A 363 13.89 -7.13 32.99
N ASP A 364 13.51 -7.67 34.15
CA ASP A 364 12.51 -8.76 34.25
C ASP A 364 11.12 -8.38 33.66
N ASP A 365 10.70 -7.12 33.82
CA ASP A 365 9.45 -6.57 33.29
C ASP A 365 9.60 -5.95 31.88
N SER A 366 10.73 -6.16 31.18
CA SER A 366 11.02 -5.53 29.89
C SER A 366 10.21 -6.12 28.73
N VAL A 367 9.53 -5.25 27.99
CA VAL A 367 8.75 -5.61 26.80
C VAL A 367 9.17 -4.75 25.62
N ARG A 368 9.59 -5.40 24.53
CA ARG A 368 9.96 -4.74 23.27
C ARG A 368 8.77 -3.97 22.69
N LEU A 369 9.00 -2.74 22.23
CA LEU A 369 7.97 -1.96 21.56
C LEU A 369 7.39 -2.72 20.34
N PRO A 370 6.06 -2.76 20.15
CA PRO A 370 5.46 -3.32 18.95
C PRO A 370 5.91 -2.56 17.70
N THR A 371 6.14 -3.28 16.60
CA THR A 371 6.45 -2.69 15.29
C THR A 371 5.23 -2.00 14.69
N CYS A 372 5.39 -0.79 14.16
CA CYS A 372 4.33 -0.10 13.41
C CYS A 372 4.14 -0.76 12.04
N GLU A 373 3.02 -1.45 11.83
CA GLU A 373 2.66 -2.06 10.56
C GLU A 373 2.46 -0.99 9.46
N TRP A 374 1.95 0.19 9.82
CA TRP A 374 1.48 1.23 8.87
C TRP A 374 2.48 2.39 8.72
N MET A 375 3.77 2.04 8.60
CA MET A 375 4.80 2.96 8.11
C MET A 375 4.61 3.25 6.62
N SER A 376 4.86 4.50 6.23
CA SER A 376 4.96 4.92 4.83
C SER A 376 6.22 4.32 4.18
N ALA A 377 6.24 4.16 2.86
CA ALA A 377 7.37 3.53 2.19
C ALA A 377 8.70 4.30 2.40
N SER A 378 8.63 5.62 2.34
CA SER A 378 9.67 6.57 2.70
C SER A 378 10.24 6.42 4.12
N GLU A 379 9.39 6.12 5.10
CA GLU A 379 9.80 5.90 6.50
C GLU A 379 10.55 4.58 6.66
N GLU A 380 10.05 3.50 6.04
CA GLU A 380 10.71 2.19 6.13
C GLU A 380 12.01 2.13 5.33
N LEU A 381 12.07 2.75 4.13
CA LEU A 381 13.32 2.89 3.37
C LEU A 381 14.41 3.63 4.16
N ALA A 382 14.03 4.70 4.88
CA ALA A 382 14.96 5.44 5.72
C ALA A 382 15.42 4.63 6.96
N GLU A 383 14.57 3.78 7.53
CA GLU A 383 14.93 2.89 8.63
C GLU A 383 15.82 1.71 8.16
N ILE A 384 15.57 1.15 6.98
CA ILE A 384 16.47 0.18 6.31
C ILE A 384 17.83 0.85 6.09
N GLN A 385 17.88 2.04 5.48
CA GLN A 385 19.12 2.79 5.25
C GLN A 385 19.85 3.13 6.56
N LYS A 386 19.13 3.48 7.64
CA LYS A 386 19.71 3.70 8.98
C LYS A 386 20.37 2.42 9.53
N ARG A 387 19.71 1.26 9.40
CA ARG A 387 20.27 -0.04 9.85
C ARG A 387 21.41 -0.56 8.96
N GLU A 388 21.44 -0.20 7.68
CA GLU A 388 22.56 -0.52 6.77
C GLU A 388 23.80 0.38 6.95
N THR A 389 23.60 1.62 7.40
CA THR A 389 24.69 2.57 7.68
C THR A 389 25.16 2.58 9.14
N SER A 390 24.49 1.82 10.00
CA SER A 390 24.90 1.55 11.38
C SER A 390 25.92 0.40 11.42
N ASP A 391 27.06 0.60 12.09
CA ASP A 391 27.98 -0.48 12.45
C ASP A 391 27.50 -1.28 13.68
N ASP A 392 26.52 -0.76 14.45
CA ASP A 392 25.89 -1.51 15.53
C ASP A 392 25.01 -2.66 15.01
N ILE A 393 25.27 -3.85 15.54
CA ILE A 393 24.59 -5.12 15.22
C ILE A 393 23.27 -5.26 16.02
N THR A 394 23.08 -4.43 17.04
CA THR A 394 21.92 -4.45 17.97
C THR A 394 20.64 -3.95 17.29
N ASP A 395 19.49 -4.48 17.72
CA ASP A 395 18.17 -4.04 17.23
C ASP A 395 17.80 -2.71 17.88
N PRO A 396 17.69 -1.58 17.13
CA PRO A 396 17.49 -0.25 17.70
C PRO A 396 16.04 0.00 18.18
N THR A 397 15.19 -1.03 18.25
CA THR A 397 13.81 -0.92 18.74
C THR A 397 13.77 -0.77 20.26
N PRO A 398 13.19 0.31 20.81
CA PRO A 398 13.10 0.53 22.26
C PRO A 398 12.33 -0.56 23.02
N TYR A 399 12.63 -0.66 24.31
CA TYR A 399 11.93 -1.49 25.28
C TYR A 399 11.21 -0.60 26.30
N LEU A 400 10.14 -1.11 26.89
CA LEU A 400 9.34 -0.43 27.91
C LEU A 400 8.98 -1.43 29.02
N PRO A 401 8.79 -0.98 30.28
CA PRO A 401 8.17 -1.80 31.31
C PRO A 401 6.73 -2.17 30.92
N ASP A 402 6.26 -3.38 31.24
CA ASP A 402 4.86 -3.75 30.92
C ASP A 402 3.84 -2.83 31.62
N SER A 403 4.18 -2.24 32.79
CA SER A 403 3.34 -1.23 33.44
C SER A 403 2.97 -0.07 32.50
N ASP A 404 3.94 0.39 31.72
CA ASP A 404 3.82 1.55 30.86
C ASP A 404 3.08 1.17 29.57
N ILE A 405 3.36 -0.02 29.03
CA ILE A 405 2.60 -0.59 27.92
C ILE A 405 1.12 -0.78 28.30
N THR A 406 0.84 -1.30 29.50
CA THR A 406 -0.51 -1.50 30.02
C THR A 406 -1.22 -0.17 30.30
N ALA A 407 -0.51 0.86 30.80
CA ALA A 407 -1.02 2.21 30.92
C ALA A 407 -1.38 2.82 29.55
N ILE A 408 -0.47 2.76 28.56
CA ILE A 408 -0.70 3.29 27.21
C ILE A 408 -1.86 2.55 26.52
N ARG A 409 -1.90 1.21 26.58
CA ARG A 409 -3.02 0.40 26.07
C ARG A 409 -4.36 0.84 26.68
N THR A 410 -4.38 1.12 27.98
CA THR A 410 -5.58 1.58 28.70
C THR A 410 -6.00 2.97 28.23
N PHE A 411 -5.07 3.91 28.14
CA PHE A 411 -5.28 5.26 27.59
C PHE A 411 -5.84 5.23 26.15
N ILE A 412 -5.22 4.49 25.22
CA ILE A 412 -5.72 4.43 23.83
C ILE A 412 -7.13 3.82 23.78
N ARG A 413 -7.40 2.79 24.58
CA ARG A 413 -8.73 2.19 24.66
C ARG A 413 -9.78 3.17 25.17
N GLU A 414 -9.48 3.95 26.20
CA GLU A 414 -10.36 4.98 26.74
C GLU A 414 -10.62 6.09 25.71
N LEU A 415 -9.54 6.66 25.15
CA LEU A 415 -9.57 7.69 24.11
C LEU A 415 -10.48 7.29 22.94
N VAL A 416 -10.28 6.10 22.38
CA VAL A 416 -11.04 5.68 21.18
C VAL A 416 -12.48 5.32 21.52
N ALA A 417 -12.70 4.46 22.53
CA ALA A 417 -14.02 3.89 22.80
C ALA A 417 -14.97 4.85 23.54
N GLN A 418 -14.45 5.79 24.34
CA GLN A 418 -15.26 6.72 25.13
C GLN A 418 -15.33 8.13 24.52
N SER A 419 -14.31 8.55 23.75
CA SER A 419 -14.23 9.92 23.23
C SER A 419 -14.30 9.99 21.70
N ILE A 420 -13.40 9.33 20.96
CA ILE A 420 -13.34 9.48 19.48
C ILE A 420 -14.58 8.89 18.81
N VAL A 421 -14.89 7.61 19.01
CA VAL A 421 -16.03 6.95 18.34
C VAL A 421 -17.36 7.62 18.71
N PRO A 422 -17.69 7.88 19.99
CA PRO A 422 -18.91 8.60 20.36
C PRO A 422 -18.96 10.07 19.89
N ASN A 423 -17.83 10.70 19.55
CA ASN A 423 -17.83 12.01 18.91
C ASN A 423 -18.12 11.91 17.40
N MET A 424 -17.51 10.94 16.70
CA MET A 424 -17.77 10.69 15.28
C MET A 424 -19.22 10.25 15.04
N GLU A 425 -19.79 9.39 15.89
CA GLU A 425 -21.21 8.98 15.82
C GLU A 425 -22.16 10.19 15.93
N ARG A 426 -21.93 11.09 16.91
CA ARG A 426 -22.74 12.31 17.09
C ARG A 426 -22.62 13.25 15.89
N ALA A 427 -21.40 13.47 15.40
CA ALA A 427 -21.16 14.31 14.22
C ALA A 427 -21.89 13.76 12.97
N VAL A 428 -21.84 12.44 12.74
CA VAL A 428 -22.58 11.79 11.66
C VAL A 428 -24.10 11.97 11.81
N SER A 429 -24.67 11.82 13.02
CA SER A 429 -26.11 12.09 13.24
C SER A 429 -26.46 13.53 12.90
N THR A 430 -25.75 14.50 13.50
CA THR A 430 -26.02 15.94 13.33
C THR A 430 -25.89 16.38 11.87
N TRP A 431 -24.83 15.96 11.16
CA TRP A 431 -24.68 16.30 9.73
C TRP A 431 -25.73 15.57 8.85
N ASN A 432 -26.09 14.31 9.16
CA ASN A 432 -27.14 13.59 8.42
C ASN A 432 -28.51 14.27 8.59
N GLU A 433 -28.84 14.70 9.80
CA GLU A 433 -30.04 15.48 10.11
C GLU A 433 -30.06 16.80 9.31
N GLN A 434 -28.93 17.51 9.19
CA GLN A 434 -28.82 18.71 8.36
C GLN A 434 -29.03 18.42 6.86
N ILE A 435 -28.48 17.32 6.33
CA ILE A 435 -28.70 16.88 4.94
C ILE A 435 -30.18 16.54 4.70
N LEU A 436 -30.80 15.81 5.64
CA LEU A 436 -32.21 15.45 5.59
C LEU A 436 -33.14 16.66 5.75
N ALA A 437 -32.76 17.65 6.56
CA ALA A 437 -33.48 18.92 6.71
C ALA A 437 -33.42 19.76 5.42
N ARG A 438 -32.25 19.87 4.77
CA ARG A 438 -32.11 20.49 3.43
C ARG A 438 -33.00 19.79 2.40
N ARG A 439 -33.09 18.46 2.44
CA ARG A 439 -33.92 17.66 1.53
C ARG A 439 -35.42 17.82 1.77
N ARG A 440 -35.87 17.91 3.03
CA ARG A 440 -37.29 18.12 3.37
C ARG A 440 -37.75 19.57 3.20
N GLY A 441 -36.94 20.53 3.63
CA GLY A 441 -37.26 21.96 3.58
C GLY A 441 -37.19 22.60 2.19
N ILE A 442 -36.53 21.96 1.22
CA ILE A 442 -36.35 22.49 -0.14
C ILE A 442 -36.88 21.52 -1.21
N SER A 443 -37.95 20.78 -0.87
CA SER A 443 -38.65 19.82 -1.74
C SER A 443 -39.45 20.50 -2.88
N GLY A 444 -38.80 21.35 -3.69
CA GLY A 444 -39.44 21.98 -4.85
C GLY A 444 -38.65 23.00 -5.68
N ARG A 445 -37.40 23.41 -5.33
CA ARG A 445 -36.74 24.55 -6.02
C ARG A 445 -35.30 24.37 -6.54
N PHE A 446 -34.72 23.17 -6.52
CA PHE A 446 -33.37 22.94 -7.10
C PHE A 446 -33.27 21.90 -8.24
N MET A 447 -34.37 21.57 -8.92
CA MET A 447 -34.29 21.15 -10.34
C MET A 447 -34.38 22.38 -11.27
N SER A 448 -33.33 23.20 -11.25
CA SER A 448 -33.28 24.44 -12.04
C SER A 448 -32.81 24.21 -13.47
N LEU A 449 -33.78 24.02 -14.36
CA LEU A 449 -33.87 24.71 -15.66
C LEU A 449 -32.60 24.76 -16.54
N SER A 450 -32.34 23.68 -17.30
CA SER A 450 -31.45 23.71 -18.49
C SER A 450 -32.16 23.33 -19.81
N LYS A 451 -33.51 23.38 -19.84
CA LYS A 451 -34.34 23.17 -21.04
C LYS A 451 -35.54 24.14 -21.13
N ARG A 452 -35.29 25.44 -21.26
CA ARG A 452 -36.22 26.35 -21.95
C ARG A 452 -35.47 27.39 -22.77
N TRP A 453 -35.45 27.17 -24.09
CA TRP A 453 -34.98 28.13 -25.08
C TRP A 453 -36.21 28.85 -25.64
N THR A 454 -36.47 30.06 -25.18
CA THR A 454 -37.49 30.98 -25.71
C THR A 454 -36.89 32.38 -25.71
N GLY A 455 -36.81 33.01 -26.88
CA GLY A 455 -36.08 34.27 -27.07
C GLY A 455 -36.89 35.54 -26.75
N PHE A 456 -36.29 36.68 -27.11
CA PHE A 456 -36.75 38.07 -26.88
C PHE A 456 -36.76 38.52 -25.40
N GLY A 457 -36.25 39.70 -25.02
CA GLY A 457 -35.44 40.68 -25.77
C GLY A 457 -35.27 42.02 -25.02
N GLY A 458 -34.02 42.49 -24.83
CA GLY A 458 -33.70 43.77 -24.16
C GLY A 458 -33.75 43.72 -22.61
N SER A 459 -33.12 44.64 -21.85
CA SER A 459 -32.23 45.74 -22.24
C SER A 459 -31.20 46.10 -21.15
N ARG A 460 -29.93 46.20 -21.56
CA ARG A 460 -28.86 47.12 -21.06
C ARG A 460 -28.95 47.63 -19.60
N THR A 461 -28.17 47.01 -18.71
CA THR A 461 -27.39 47.76 -17.71
C THR A 461 -25.96 47.22 -17.71
N SER A 462 -24.96 48.10 -17.59
CA SER A 462 -23.54 47.75 -17.70
C SER A 462 -22.84 47.84 -16.35
N SER A 463 -22.68 46.71 -15.68
CA SER A 463 -21.65 46.50 -14.67
C SER A 463 -20.92 45.19 -14.97
N SER A 464 -19.60 45.19 -14.81
CA SER A 464 -18.75 44.05 -15.16
C SER A 464 -18.72 43.02 -14.02
N SER A 465 -19.85 42.39 -13.75
CA SER A 465 -19.83 41.12 -13.02
C SER A 465 -19.22 40.05 -13.93
N SER A 466 -18.06 39.53 -13.52
CA SER A 466 -17.64 38.19 -13.93
C SER A 466 -18.80 37.23 -13.65
N SER A 467 -19.07 36.29 -14.55
CA SER A 467 -20.12 35.29 -14.37
C SER A 467 -19.70 34.24 -13.33
N THR A 468 -19.66 34.65 -12.07
CA THR A 468 -19.28 33.80 -10.93
C THR A 468 -20.22 32.61 -10.86
N SER A 469 -19.67 31.41 -10.93
CA SER A 469 -20.41 30.17 -10.70
C SER A 469 -21.07 30.22 -9.33
N ASN A 470 -22.36 29.89 -9.26
CA ASN A 470 -23.15 29.92 -8.02
C ASN A 470 -22.88 28.66 -7.17
N SER A 471 -21.60 28.40 -6.90
CA SER A 471 -21.02 27.21 -6.28
C SER A 471 -20.03 27.63 -5.19
N ASN A 472 -19.86 26.79 -4.18
CA ASN A 472 -18.90 26.98 -3.09
C ASN A 472 -17.47 26.49 -3.43
N TYR A 473 -17.23 26.02 -4.67
CA TYR A 473 -15.92 25.54 -5.13
C TYR A 473 -14.99 26.68 -5.54
N ASP A 474 -13.86 26.83 -4.86
CA ASP A 474 -12.79 27.69 -5.35
C ASP A 474 -12.02 26.96 -6.45
N SER A 475 -12.33 27.28 -7.71
CA SER A 475 -11.66 26.69 -8.88
C SER A 475 -10.22 27.19 -9.11
N LEU A 476 -9.77 28.26 -8.44
CA LEU A 476 -8.39 28.75 -8.52
C LEU A 476 -7.50 28.06 -7.49
N GLN A 477 -8.02 27.82 -6.28
CA GLN A 477 -7.30 27.17 -5.18
C GLN A 477 -7.56 25.65 -5.11
N GLY A 478 -8.59 25.16 -5.79
CA GLY A 478 -8.88 23.75 -6.01
C GLY A 478 -9.59 23.03 -4.86
N PHE A 479 -10.35 23.73 -4.01
CA PHE A 479 -11.01 23.15 -2.83
C PHE A 479 -12.38 23.78 -2.49
N TYR A 480 -13.15 23.11 -1.63
CA TYR A 480 -14.31 23.67 -0.92
C TYR A 480 -13.89 24.10 0.49
N ARG A 481 -14.39 25.23 1.01
CA ARG A 481 -14.11 25.66 2.39
C ARG A 481 -14.70 24.65 3.39
N PRO A 482 -14.13 24.43 4.59
CA PRO A 482 -14.61 23.40 5.51
C PRO A 482 -16.06 23.58 5.98
N ASP A 483 -16.53 24.83 6.04
CA ASP A 483 -17.90 25.23 6.37
C ASP A 483 -18.89 25.10 5.19
N ALA A 484 -18.41 24.82 3.98
CA ALA A 484 -19.26 24.60 2.82
C ALA A 484 -20.04 23.27 2.96
N PRO A 485 -21.33 23.23 2.56
CA PRO A 485 -22.14 22.04 2.74
C PRO A 485 -21.62 20.82 1.97
N GLU A 486 -20.93 21.01 0.84
CA GLU A 486 -20.30 19.94 0.07
C GLU A 486 -19.10 19.33 0.81
N ALA A 487 -18.34 20.16 1.55
CA ALA A 487 -17.24 19.71 2.40
C ALA A 487 -17.75 18.97 3.64
N LEU A 488 -18.78 19.50 4.32
CA LEU A 488 -19.43 18.84 5.45
C LEU A 488 -20.07 17.50 5.05
N MET A 489 -20.71 17.44 3.88
CA MET A 489 -21.24 16.19 3.32
C MET A 489 -20.12 15.20 2.98
N ARG A 490 -18.98 15.65 2.45
CA ARG A 490 -17.80 14.79 2.22
C ARG A 490 -17.26 14.23 3.54
N LYS A 491 -17.10 15.09 4.56
CA LYS A 491 -16.64 14.69 5.90
C LYS A 491 -17.58 13.68 6.56
N LEU A 492 -18.91 13.86 6.43
CA LEU A 492 -19.89 12.84 6.85
C LEU A 492 -19.68 11.51 6.11
N ALA A 493 -19.54 11.52 4.79
CA ALA A 493 -19.41 10.29 4.01
C ALA A 493 -18.11 9.52 4.36
N ASP A 494 -17.02 10.25 4.57
CA ASP A 494 -15.73 9.71 5.00
C ASP A 494 -15.80 9.18 6.44
N TYR A 495 -16.47 9.89 7.36
CA TYR A 495 -16.73 9.40 8.73
C TYR A 495 -17.58 8.13 8.72
N CYS A 496 -18.63 8.05 7.90
CA CYS A 496 -19.43 6.84 7.73
C CYS A 496 -18.59 5.66 7.24
N PHE A 497 -17.65 5.90 6.32
CA PHE A 497 -16.74 4.87 5.83
C PHE A 497 -15.77 4.38 6.94
N MET A 498 -15.15 5.30 7.69
CA MET A 498 -14.28 4.96 8.83
C MET A 498 -15.02 4.22 9.94
N LEU A 499 -16.29 4.58 10.21
CA LEU A 499 -17.19 3.89 11.14
C LEU A 499 -17.84 2.62 10.56
N ARG A 500 -17.52 2.24 9.32
CA ARG A 500 -18.01 1.05 8.61
C ARG A 500 -19.52 1.04 8.30
N ASP A 501 -20.17 2.21 8.32
CA ASP A 501 -21.50 2.43 7.72
C ASP A 501 -21.36 2.80 6.23
N TYR A 502 -20.98 1.80 5.44
CA TYR A 502 -20.85 1.94 4.00
C TYR A 502 -22.18 2.29 3.30
N LYS A 503 -23.33 2.10 3.97
CA LYS A 503 -24.65 2.34 3.37
C LYS A 503 -24.99 3.84 3.38
N LEU A 504 -24.85 4.51 4.53
CA LEU A 504 -25.00 5.97 4.56
C LEU A 504 -23.89 6.64 3.74
N GLY A 505 -22.64 6.16 3.86
CA GLY A 505 -21.50 6.62 3.05
C GLY A 505 -21.80 6.61 1.55
N LEU A 506 -22.12 5.44 0.97
CA LEU A 506 -22.49 5.28 -0.44
C LEU A 506 -23.56 6.30 -0.87
N SER A 507 -24.67 6.36 -0.14
CA SER A 507 -25.79 7.26 -0.48
C SER A 507 -25.43 8.75 -0.39
N THR A 508 -24.37 9.10 0.33
CA THR A 508 -23.85 10.48 0.42
C THR A 508 -22.89 10.78 -0.72
N TYR A 509 -21.97 9.85 -1.04
CA TYR A 509 -21.06 9.99 -2.18
C TYR A 509 -21.81 10.11 -3.51
N ASP A 510 -22.91 9.39 -3.72
CA ASP A 510 -23.72 9.48 -4.94
C ASP A 510 -24.33 10.89 -5.16
N ILE A 511 -24.63 11.61 -4.07
CA ILE A 511 -25.13 13.00 -4.13
C ILE A 511 -23.97 13.92 -4.50
N LEU A 512 -22.90 13.87 -3.70
CA LEU A 512 -21.69 14.65 -3.90
C LEU A 512 -21.11 14.52 -5.32
N ARG A 513 -21.17 13.32 -5.90
CA ARG A 513 -20.69 13.06 -7.26
C ARG A 513 -21.47 13.87 -8.31
N ALA A 514 -22.77 14.11 -8.13
CA ALA A 514 -23.54 14.96 -9.05
C ALA A 514 -23.21 16.46 -8.87
N ASP A 515 -23.04 16.90 -7.62
CA ASP A 515 -22.71 18.28 -7.28
C ASP A 515 -21.29 18.63 -7.78
N PHE A 516 -20.29 17.81 -7.44
CA PHE A 516 -18.91 17.95 -7.91
C PHE A 516 -18.76 17.87 -9.44
N GLN A 517 -19.62 17.12 -10.14
CA GLN A 517 -19.64 17.09 -11.61
C GLN A 517 -20.16 18.41 -12.21
N THR A 518 -21.17 19.00 -11.56
CA THR A 518 -21.77 20.29 -11.96
C THR A 518 -20.75 21.43 -11.78
N ASP A 519 -20.04 21.41 -10.66
CA ASP A 519 -18.98 22.36 -10.30
C ASP A 519 -17.67 22.17 -11.08
N LYS A 520 -17.53 21.05 -11.82
CA LYS A 520 -16.30 20.63 -12.50
C LYS A 520 -15.12 20.41 -11.53
N ALA A 521 -15.40 20.05 -10.28
CA ALA A 521 -14.43 19.78 -9.24
C ALA A 521 -13.82 18.36 -9.39
N TRP A 522 -13.08 18.12 -10.48
CA TRP A 522 -12.78 16.76 -10.97
C TRP A 522 -12.06 15.83 -9.97
N ARG A 523 -11.22 16.35 -9.05
CA ARG A 523 -10.63 15.52 -7.97
C ARG A 523 -11.64 15.13 -6.90
N HIS A 524 -12.53 16.04 -6.52
CA HIS A 524 -13.63 15.76 -5.59
C HIS A 524 -14.63 14.76 -6.20
N TYR A 525 -14.96 14.94 -7.48
CA TYR A 525 -15.75 13.99 -8.27
C TYR A 525 -15.11 12.59 -8.30
N ALA A 526 -13.81 12.50 -8.62
CA ALA A 526 -13.08 11.25 -8.69
C ALA A 526 -13.06 10.53 -7.32
N GLY A 527 -12.74 11.25 -6.24
CA GLY A 527 -12.75 10.70 -4.89
C GLY A 527 -14.15 10.32 -4.40
N ALA A 528 -15.21 10.98 -4.86
CA ALA A 528 -16.59 10.57 -4.55
C ALA A 528 -16.96 9.29 -5.31
N ALA A 529 -16.61 9.18 -6.59
CA ALA A 529 -16.83 7.99 -7.40
C ALA A 529 -16.03 6.77 -6.89
N GLU A 530 -14.78 6.96 -6.50
CA GLU A 530 -13.93 5.95 -5.86
C GLU A 530 -14.59 5.42 -4.58
N MET A 531 -14.88 6.30 -3.61
CA MET A 531 -15.42 5.85 -2.33
C MET A 531 -16.88 5.34 -2.44
N ALA A 532 -17.66 5.78 -3.42
CA ALA A 532 -18.94 5.15 -3.76
C ALA A 532 -18.73 3.69 -4.22
N ALA A 533 -17.82 3.44 -5.17
CA ALA A 533 -17.52 2.07 -5.64
C ALA A 533 -17.04 1.16 -4.48
N LEU A 534 -16.13 1.66 -3.64
CA LEU A 534 -15.62 0.92 -2.49
C LEU A 534 -16.70 0.69 -1.43
N SER A 535 -17.57 1.67 -1.16
CA SER A 535 -18.70 1.51 -0.23
C SER A 535 -19.73 0.48 -0.71
N ALA A 536 -20.03 0.47 -2.01
CA ALA A 536 -20.87 -0.57 -2.61
C ALA A 536 -20.23 -1.95 -2.52
N LEU A 537 -18.92 -2.06 -2.76
CA LEU A 537 -18.15 -3.30 -2.70
C LEU A 537 -17.90 -3.84 -1.28
N LEU A 538 -17.82 -2.97 -0.26
CA LEU A 538 -17.69 -3.33 1.16
C LEU A 538 -19.05 -3.56 1.85
N SER A 539 -20.14 -3.09 1.26
CA SER A 539 -21.49 -3.33 1.81
C SER A 539 -21.81 -4.83 1.88
N PRO A 540 -22.36 -5.34 3.00
CA PRO A 540 -22.59 -6.77 3.22
C PRO A 540 -23.73 -7.37 2.37
N GLY A 541 -24.45 -6.53 1.62
CA GLY A 541 -25.52 -6.98 0.73
C GLY A 541 -25.02 -7.80 -0.47
N PRO A 542 -25.88 -8.66 -1.06
CA PRO A 542 -25.59 -9.30 -2.33
C PRO A 542 -25.60 -8.27 -3.47
N LEU A 543 -24.50 -8.19 -4.22
CA LEU A 543 -24.41 -7.36 -5.43
C LEU A 543 -24.82 -8.18 -6.64
N THR A 544 -25.87 -7.77 -7.35
CA THR A 544 -26.25 -8.41 -8.62
C THR A 544 -25.19 -8.13 -9.69
N SER A 545 -25.01 -9.03 -10.64
CA SER A 545 -24.09 -8.79 -11.78
C SER A 545 -24.47 -7.53 -12.57
N LYS A 546 -25.76 -7.17 -12.63
CA LYS A 546 -26.21 -5.92 -13.26
C LYS A 546 -25.75 -4.69 -12.48
N THR A 547 -26.00 -4.64 -11.16
CA THR A 547 -25.53 -3.54 -10.29
C THR A 547 -24.00 -3.41 -10.32
N ARG A 548 -23.27 -4.53 -10.39
CA ARG A 548 -21.81 -4.54 -10.48
C ARG A 548 -21.31 -3.93 -11.80
N THR A 549 -21.93 -4.27 -12.94
CA THR A 549 -21.57 -3.70 -14.25
C THR A 549 -22.05 -2.26 -14.41
N ASP A 550 -23.35 -2.01 -14.24
CA ASP A 550 -23.97 -0.72 -14.56
C ASP A 550 -23.57 0.39 -13.58
N THR A 551 -23.26 0.04 -12.32
CA THR A 551 -22.93 1.00 -11.25
C THR A 551 -21.47 0.91 -10.82
N VAL A 552 -21.02 -0.23 -10.29
CA VAL A 552 -19.70 -0.33 -9.64
C VAL A 552 -18.55 -0.17 -10.65
N ASN A 553 -18.59 -0.90 -11.77
CA ASN A 553 -17.59 -0.77 -12.83
C ASN A 553 -17.60 0.65 -13.45
N THR A 554 -18.77 1.26 -13.63
CA THR A 554 -18.92 2.64 -14.11
C THR A 554 -18.25 3.63 -13.14
N LEU A 555 -18.47 3.52 -11.83
CA LEU A 555 -17.85 4.38 -10.83
C LEU A 555 -16.31 4.24 -10.80
N ILE A 556 -15.79 3.01 -10.92
CA ILE A 556 -14.34 2.75 -11.05
C ILE A 556 -13.78 3.38 -12.34
N GLN A 557 -14.54 3.32 -13.44
CA GLN A 557 -14.15 3.97 -14.70
C GLN A 557 -14.13 5.50 -14.59
N ASP A 558 -15.20 6.09 -14.05
CA ASP A 558 -15.37 7.53 -13.86
C ASP A 558 -14.24 8.11 -12.98
N ALA A 559 -13.93 7.43 -11.86
CA ALA A 559 -12.84 7.79 -10.95
C ALA A 559 -11.47 7.66 -11.61
N SER A 560 -11.13 6.47 -12.15
CA SER A 560 -9.81 6.23 -12.74
C SER A 560 -9.53 7.09 -13.97
N TYR A 561 -10.55 7.41 -14.78
CA TYR A 561 -10.44 8.39 -15.86
C TYR A 561 -10.19 9.80 -15.31
N SER A 562 -10.99 10.24 -14.34
CA SER A 562 -10.90 11.60 -13.78
C SER A 562 -9.57 11.87 -13.06
N TYR A 563 -8.97 10.85 -12.43
CA TYR A 563 -7.63 10.92 -11.84
C TYR A 563 -6.48 10.82 -12.86
N THR A 564 -6.71 10.30 -14.08
CA THR A 564 -5.67 10.20 -15.13
C THR A 564 -5.72 11.33 -16.17
N ASP A 565 -6.84 12.07 -16.27
CA ASP A 565 -6.98 13.21 -17.18
C ASP A 565 -6.07 14.39 -16.79
N ARG A 566 -4.97 14.51 -17.53
CA ARG A 566 -3.94 15.57 -17.39
C ARG A 566 -4.48 16.97 -17.66
N GLN A 567 -5.55 17.12 -18.43
CA GLN A 567 -6.13 18.44 -18.72
C GLN A 567 -7.00 18.95 -17.56
N ARG A 568 -7.35 18.07 -16.60
CA ARG A 568 -8.20 18.40 -15.46
C ARG A 568 -7.39 18.49 -14.18
N SER A 569 -6.78 17.38 -13.74
CA SER A 569 -6.02 17.34 -12.48
C SER A 569 -5.40 15.96 -12.20
N ALA A 570 -4.47 15.52 -13.06
CA ALA A 570 -3.79 14.23 -12.91
C ALA A 570 -3.29 13.96 -11.48
N ALA A 571 -3.54 12.74 -11.01
CA ALA A 571 -3.24 12.26 -9.67
C ALA A 571 -3.07 10.71 -9.71
N PRO A 572 -2.02 10.19 -10.38
CA PRO A 572 -1.92 8.77 -10.75
C PRO A 572 -1.96 7.81 -9.56
N TYR A 573 -1.43 8.22 -8.40
CA TYR A 573 -1.56 7.47 -7.14
C TYR A 573 -3.01 7.09 -6.82
N TYR A 574 -3.95 8.03 -6.93
CA TYR A 574 -5.37 7.80 -6.62
C TYR A 574 -6.06 6.96 -7.70
N ALA A 575 -5.62 7.06 -8.97
CA ALA A 575 -6.07 6.14 -10.02
C ALA A 575 -5.63 4.69 -9.72
N LEU A 576 -4.37 4.51 -9.31
CA LEU A 576 -3.83 3.20 -8.91
C LEU A 576 -4.57 2.65 -7.67
N ARG A 577 -4.78 3.48 -6.65
CA ARG A 577 -5.56 3.14 -5.45
C ARG A 577 -6.96 2.66 -5.84
N THR A 578 -7.71 3.47 -6.59
CA THR A 578 -9.06 3.13 -7.10
C THR A 578 -9.09 1.75 -7.77
N LEU A 579 -8.15 1.51 -8.70
CA LEU A 579 -8.12 0.27 -9.50
C LEU A 579 -7.69 -0.95 -8.67
N ALA A 580 -6.69 -0.81 -7.80
CA ALA A 580 -6.20 -1.89 -6.95
C ALA A 580 -7.22 -2.29 -5.87
N LEU A 581 -7.90 -1.31 -5.25
CA LEU A 581 -8.92 -1.59 -4.24
C LEU A 581 -10.19 -2.17 -4.88
N GLY A 582 -10.57 -1.66 -6.06
CA GLY A 582 -11.66 -2.22 -6.87
C GLY A 582 -11.40 -3.67 -7.26
N LEU A 583 -10.20 -3.97 -7.80
CA LEU A 583 -9.71 -5.32 -8.12
C LEU A 583 -9.92 -6.30 -6.97
N GLU A 584 -9.38 -6.00 -5.78
CA GLU A 584 -9.38 -6.96 -4.67
C GLU A 584 -10.79 -7.17 -4.09
N LEU A 585 -11.57 -6.10 -3.91
CA LEU A 585 -12.94 -6.24 -3.43
C LEU A 585 -13.87 -6.92 -4.45
N LEU A 586 -13.58 -6.84 -5.76
CA LEU A 586 -14.26 -7.62 -6.79
C LEU A 586 -13.90 -9.12 -6.73
N ARG A 587 -12.64 -9.48 -6.43
CA ARG A 587 -12.25 -10.90 -6.22
C ARG A 587 -13.06 -11.58 -5.11
N LEU A 588 -13.38 -10.85 -4.04
CA LEU A 588 -14.23 -11.32 -2.94
C LEU A 588 -15.68 -11.60 -3.34
N ARG A 589 -16.11 -11.19 -4.54
CA ARG A 589 -17.43 -11.52 -5.13
C ARG A 589 -17.37 -12.74 -6.09
N GLY A 590 -16.25 -13.47 -6.05
CA GLY A 590 -16.08 -14.81 -6.62
C GLY A 590 -16.04 -14.87 -8.15
N SER A 591 -16.22 -16.08 -8.69
CA SER A 591 -16.10 -16.39 -10.11
C SER A 591 -16.97 -15.52 -11.04
N SER A 592 -18.08 -14.99 -10.53
CA SER A 592 -18.96 -14.08 -11.26
C SER A 592 -18.32 -12.72 -11.57
N ALA A 593 -17.38 -12.26 -10.73
CA ALA A 593 -16.69 -10.98 -10.81
C ALA A 593 -15.21 -11.13 -11.21
N ALA A 594 -14.71 -12.36 -11.40
CA ALA A 594 -13.32 -12.62 -11.79
C ALA A 594 -12.92 -11.95 -13.12
N ASP A 595 -13.80 -11.96 -14.12
CA ASP A 595 -13.58 -11.28 -15.40
C ASP A 595 -13.62 -9.74 -15.26
N ASP A 596 -14.31 -9.19 -14.25
CA ASP A 596 -14.31 -7.75 -13.92
C ASP A 596 -13.04 -7.34 -13.19
N ALA A 597 -12.65 -8.10 -12.16
CA ALA A 597 -11.44 -7.89 -11.37
C ALA A 597 -10.18 -7.90 -12.26
N ALA A 598 -10.05 -8.92 -13.12
CA ALA A 598 -8.94 -9.03 -14.06
C ALA A 598 -8.85 -7.83 -15.03
N ARG A 599 -9.98 -7.25 -15.46
CA ARG A 599 -10.02 -6.07 -16.33
C ARG A 599 -9.38 -4.85 -15.66
N TRP A 600 -9.63 -4.64 -14.38
CA TRP A 600 -9.05 -3.50 -13.64
C TRP A 600 -7.56 -3.68 -13.39
N ALA A 601 -7.09 -4.90 -13.14
CA ALA A 601 -5.65 -5.19 -13.10
C ALA A 601 -4.97 -5.01 -14.47
N SER A 602 -5.59 -5.47 -15.57
CA SER A 602 -5.09 -5.19 -16.94
C SER A 602 -4.99 -3.68 -17.20
N ARG A 603 -5.99 -2.90 -16.80
CA ARG A 603 -5.99 -1.43 -16.96
C ARG A 603 -4.87 -0.74 -16.17
N ILE A 604 -4.43 -1.26 -15.02
CA ILE A 604 -3.25 -0.74 -14.29
C ILE A 604 -1.99 -0.87 -15.14
N LEU A 605 -1.81 -2.00 -15.82
CA LEU A 605 -0.69 -2.25 -16.73
C LEU A 605 -0.78 -1.37 -17.99
N GLU A 606 -1.94 -1.35 -18.66
CA GLU A 606 -2.21 -0.58 -19.88
C GLU A 606 -2.00 0.93 -19.71
N THR A 607 -2.34 1.47 -18.53
CA THR A 607 -2.18 2.90 -18.23
C THR A 607 -0.79 3.26 -17.70
N GLY A 608 0.08 2.28 -17.45
CA GLY A 608 1.43 2.49 -16.93
C GLY A 608 1.43 3.19 -15.57
N LEU A 609 0.53 2.82 -14.66
CA LEU A 609 0.41 3.44 -13.34
C LEU A 609 1.43 2.93 -12.31
N VAL A 610 2.12 1.82 -12.63
CA VAL A 610 3.08 1.10 -11.78
C VAL A 610 4.43 0.98 -12.46
N GLY A 611 5.47 0.68 -11.68
CA GLY A 611 6.79 0.31 -12.17
C GLY A 611 6.89 -1.19 -12.52
N PRO A 612 8.11 -1.70 -12.75
CA PRO A 612 8.33 -3.09 -13.17
C PRO A 612 7.85 -4.14 -12.15
N ILE A 613 7.99 -3.84 -10.85
CA ILE A 613 7.67 -4.77 -9.76
C ILE A 613 6.16 -4.80 -9.54
N GLY A 614 5.52 -3.63 -9.51
CA GLY A 614 4.07 -3.52 -9.54
C GLY A 614 3.48 -4.20 -10.78
N ALA A 615 4.11 -4.08 -11.95
CA ALA A 615 3.66 -4.74 -13.17
C ALA A 615 3.67 -6.28 -13.06
N ALA A 616 4.75 -6.89 -12.54
CA ALA A 616 4.82 -8.33 -12.33
C ALA A 616 3.88 -8.81 -11.20
N LEU A 617 3.66 -8.00 -10.16
CA LEU A 617 2.68 -8.29 -9.10
C LEU A 617 1.24 -8.23 -9.61
N PHE A 618 0.84 -7.18 -10.34
CA PHE A 618 -0.51 -7.10 -10.92
C PHE A 618 -0.73 -8.16 -12.02
N THR A 619 0.31 -8.56 -12.75
CA THR A 619 0.27 -9.69 -13.68
C THR A 619 -0.09 -11.01 -12.97
N GLN A 620 0.51 -11.31 -11.81
CA GLN A 620 0.08 -12.42 -10.94
C GLN A 620 -1.36 -12.23 -10.43
N ARG A 621 -1.81 -11.01 -10.11
CA ARG A 621 -3.20 -10.79 -9.69
C ARG A 621 -4.20 -11.11 -10.81
N ILE A 622 -3.87 -10.82 -12.08
CA ILE A 622 -4.69 -11.24 -13.23
C ILE A 622 -4.76 -12.77 -13.33
N ALA A 623 -3.62 -13.47 -13.20
CA ALA A 623 -3.59 -14.93 -13.16
C ALA A 623 -4.51 -15.48 -12.06
N ALA A 624 -4.30 -15.02 -10.82
CA ALA A 624 -5.05 -15.46 -9.65
C ALA A 624 -6.54 -15.07 -9.67
N CYS A 625 -6.96 -14.00 -10.39
CA CYS A 625 -8.38 -13.75 -10.66
C CYS A 625 -9.02 -14.91 -11.45
N TYR A 626 -8.31 -15.44 -12.45
CA TYR A 626 -8.83 -16.51 -13.31
C TYR A 626 -8.76 -17.92 -12.68
N VAL A 627 -7.99 -18.12 -11.62
CA VAL A 627 -7.97 -19.38 -10.84
C VAL A 627 -9.31 -19.64 -10.14
N VAL A 628 -9.96 -18.59 -9.61
CA VAL A 628 -11.19 -18.65 -8.78
C VAL A 628 -12.43 -19.15 -9.54
N ARG A 629 -12.31 -19.49 -10.83
CA ARG A 629 -13.40 -20.01 -11.68
C ARG A 629 -13.24 -21.52 -11.93
N PRO A 630 -13.73 -22.39 -11.02
CA PRO A 630 -13.82 -23.82 -11.30
C PRO A 630 -14.70 -24.06 -12.53
N GLY A 631 -14.38 -25.11 -13.27
CA GLY A 631 -15.17 -25.54 -14.42
C GLY A 631 -16.32 -26.46 -14.00
N VAL A 632 -17.37 -26.51 -14.82
CA VAL A 632 -18.53 -27.36 -14.60
C VAL A 632 -18.30 -28.75 -15.22
N GLY A 633 -18.68 -29.80 -14.49
CA GLY A 633 -18.55 -31.19 -14.92
C GLY A 633 -17.11 -31.72 -14.93
N THR A 634 -16.96 -33.00 -15.25
CA THR A 634 -15.67 -33.72 -15.36
C THR A 634 -14.70 -33.04 -16.32
N LEU A 635 -15.22 -32.57 -17.47
CA LEU A 635 -14.47 -31.82 -18.49
C LEU A 635 -14.08 -30.38 -18.08
N ARG A 636 -14.43 -29.93 -16.85
CA ARG A 636 -14.15 -28.58 -16.31
C ARG A 636 -14.52 -27.45 -17.30
N VAL A 637 -15.67 -27.59 -17.95
CA VAL A 637 -16.18 -26.67 -18.99
C VAL A 637 -16.41 -25.28 -18.39
N GLY A 638 -16.02 -24.23 -19.12
CA GLY A 638 -16.17 -22.84 -18.66
C GLY A 638 -15.20 -22.40 -17.57
N SER A 639 -14.23 -23.25 -17.18
CA SER A 639 -13.09 -22.84 -16.36
C SER A 639 -12.22 -21.80 -17.09
N ARG A 640 -11.38 -21.09 -16.34
CA ARG A 640 -10.39 -20.15 -16.89
C ARG A 640 -8.93 -20.56 -16.61
N ARG A 641 -8.69 -21.82 -16.19
CA ARG A 641 -7.36 -22.34 -15.80
C ARG A 641 -6.28 -22.10 -16.86
N ARG A 642 -6.52 -22.42 -18.15
CA ARG A 642 -5.56 -22.14 -19.24
C ARG A 642 -5.24 -20.65 -19.41
N LYS A 643 -6.19 -19.75 -19.09
CA LYS A 643 -5.96 -18.29 -19.11
C LYS A 643 -5.19 -17.85 -17.87
N ALA A 644 -5.52 -18.37 -16.69
CA ALA A 644 -4.77 -18.13 -15.46
C ALA A 644 -3.29 -18.54 -15.61
N ALA A 645 -3.06 -19.74 -16.15
CA ALA A 645 -1.73 -20.27 -16.41
C ALA A 645 -0.94 -19.42 -17.42
N PHE A 646 -1.57 -18.92 -18.48
CA PHE A 646 -0.93 -17.99 -19.43
C PHE A 646 -0.43 -16.70 -18.74
N TRP A 647 -1.27 -16.10 -17.89
CA TRP A 647 -0.84 -14.93 -17.10
C TRP A 647 0.23 -15.27 -16.04
N ALA A 648 0.29 -16.52 -15.56
CA ALA A 648 1.37 -16.99 -14.69
C ALA A 648 2.70 -17.22 -15.46
N VAL A 649 2.66 -17.67 -16.73
CA VAL A 649 3.85 -17.69 -17.61
C VAL A 649 4.35 -16.27 -17.88
N LEU A 650 3.46 -15.32 -18.18
CA LEU A 650 3.85 -13.91 -18.32
C LEU A 650 4.44 -13.33 -17.03
N ALA A 651 3.90 -13.71 -15.85
CA ALA A 651 4.49 -13.33 -14.57
C ALA A 651 5.92 -13.89 -14.41
N ALA A 652 6.12 -15.18 -14.73
CA ALA A 652 7.44 -15.82 -14.68
C ALA A 652 8.46 -15.12 -15.61
N GLU A 653 8.06 -14.82 -16.84
CA GLU A 653 8.89 -14.09 -17.81
C GLU A 653 9.24 -12.68 -17.31
N THR A 654 8.29 -11.94 -16.70
CA THR A 654 8.57 -10.61 -16.15
C THR A 654 9.49 -10.64 -14.93
N TRP A 655 9.38 -11.63 -14.04
CA TRP A 655 10.30 -11.78 -12.91
C TRP A 655 11.70 -12.21 -13.34
N TRP A 656 11.81 -13.11 -14.32
CA TRP A 656 13.08 -13.53 -14.89
C TRP A 656 13.83 -12.34 -15.52
N LYS A 657 13.14 -11.48 -16.28
CA LYS A 657 13.70 -10.23 -16.84
C LYS A 657 14.10 -9.18 -15.79
N MET A 658 13.74 -9.38 -14.52
CA MET A 658 14.16 -8.56 -13.37
C MET A 658 15.11 -9.31 -12.44
N GLU A 659 15.69 -10.44 -12.88
CA GLU A 659 16.66 -11.23 -12.11
C GLU A 659 16.11 -11.77 -10.76
N ARG A 660 14.77 -11.87 -10.61
CA ARG A 660 14.10 -12.40 -9.40
C ARG A 660 13.76 -13.88 -9.59
N ALA A 661 14.77 -14.73 -9.48
CA ALA A 661 14.70 -16.16 -9.79
C ALA A 661 13.60 -16.92 -9.03
N LEU A 662 13.49 -16.75 -7.71
CA LEU A 662 12.51 -17.47 -6.90
C LEU A 662 11.08 -17.05 -7.21
N GLN A 663 10.82 -15.77 -7.52
CA GLN A 663 9.48 -15.33 -7.94
C GLN A 663 9.13 -15.83 -9.34
N ALA A 664 10.12 -15.90 -10.25
CA ALA A 664 9.93 -16.46 -11.59
C ALA A 664 9.57 -17.96 -11.55
N ASP A 665 10.32 -18.73 -10.76
CA ASP A 665 10.16 -20.18 -10.56
C ASP A 665 8.75 -20.51 -10.02
N ARG A 666 8.35 -19.87 -8.91
CA ARG A 666 7.00 -19.98 -8.31
C ARG A 666 5.87 -19.69 -9.31
N CYS A 667 6.05 -18.69 -10.18
CA CYS A 667 5.08 -18.36 -11.21
C CYS A 667 4.99 -19.44 -12.30
N LEU A 668 6.11 -20.10 -12.63
CA LEU A 668 6.16 -21.18 -13.62
C LEU A 668 5.64 -22.51 -13.06
N GLU A 669 5.86 -22.81 -11.78
CA GLU A 669 5.20 -23.92 -11.06
C GLU A 669 3.67 -23.75 -11.04
N LEU A 670 3.20 -22.53 -10.73
CA LEU A 670 1.78 -22.18 -10.78
C LEU A 670 1.21 -22.33 -12.19
N ALA A 671 1.95 -21.91 -13.24
CA ALA A 671 1.53 -22.15 -14.62
C ALA A 671 1.43 -23.64 -14.96
N THR A 672 2.45 -24.43 -14.60
CA THR A 672 2.54 -25.87 -14.88
C THR A 672 1.38 -26.65 -14.25
N SER A 673 1.10 -26.38 -12.96
CA SER A 673 -0.02 -26.99 -12.22
C SER A 673 -1.40 -26.55 -12.74
N LEU A 674 -1.57 -25.30 -13.18
CA LEU A 674 -2.82 -24.81 -13.75
C LEU A 674 -3.09 -25.33 -15.17
N TYR A 675 -2.06 -25.62 -15.97
CA TYR A 675 -2.22 -26.32 -17.25
C TYR A 675 -2.55 -27.81 -17.08
N GLY A 676 -2.13 -28.42 -15.96
CA GLY A 676 -2.41 -29.82 -15.64
C GLY A 676 -1.25 -30.77 -15.95
N SER A 677 -0.03 -30.25 -16.12
CA SER A 677 1.16 -31.04 -16.52
C SER A 677 1.83 -31.82 -15.37
N ARG A 678 1.12 -32.07 -14.27
CA ARG A 678 1.55 -32.97 -13.18
C ARG A 678 0.42 -33.98 -12.96
N GLY A 679 0.60 -35.20 -13.47
CA GLY A 679 -0.35 -36.30 -13.29
C GLY A 679 -0.42 -36.76 -11.83
N GLU A 680 -1.45 -37.55 -11.50
CA GLU A 680 -1.63 -38.11 -10.14
C GLU A 680 -0.51 -39.12 -9.80
N ASP A 681 0.04 -39.81 -10.81
CA ASP A 681 1.22 -40.70 -10.71
C ASP A 681 2.57 -39.98 -10.98
N GLY A 682 2.57 -38.64 -11.09
CA GLY A 682 3.78 -37.84 -11.30
C GLY A 682 4.26 -37.68 -12.75
N GLU A 683 3.67 -38.36 -13.73
CA GLU A 683 4.02 -38.17 -15.14
C GLU A 683 3.71 -36.74 -15.65
N LEU A 684 4.60 -36.23 -16.52
CA LEU A 684 4.51 -34.93 -17.16
C LEU A 684 3.57 -34.97 -18.37
N VAL A 685 2.29 -34.63 -18.16
CA VAL A 685 1.35 -34.45 -19.27
C VAL A 685 1.75 -33.22 -20.09
N GLY A 686 2.27 -33.45 -21.30
CA GLY A 686 2.74 -32.40 -22.21
C GLY A 686 1.69 -31.32 -22.53
N LEU A 687 2.16 -30.10 -22.71
CA LEU A 687 1.30 -28.94 -22.99
C LEU A 687 0.62 -29.04 -24.37
N PRO A 688 -0.53 -28.39 -24.59
CA PRO A 688 -1.37 -28.60 -25.79
C PRO A 688 -0.79 -28.15 -27.14
N SER A 689 0.44 -27.62 -27.18
CA SER A 689 1.20 -27.25 -28.37
C SER A 689 2.68 -27.50 -28.09
N GLN A 690 3.40 -28.00 -29.11
CA GLN A 690 4.84 -28.25 -29.02
C GLN A 690 5.64 -26.94 -28.86
N ASP A 691 5.25 -25.86 -29.54
CA ASP A 691 5.87 -24.53 -29.41
C ASP A 691 5.69 -23.98 -27.99
N MET A 692 4.51 -24.20 -27.41
CA MET A 692 4.18 -23.81 -26.05
C MET A 692 4.97 -24.62 -25.01
N GLN A 693 5.17 -25.92 -25.25
CA GLN A 693 6.04 -26.76 -24.43
C GLN A 693 7.49 -26.27 -24.49
N ALA A 694 8.02 -26.07 -25.70
CA ALA A 694 9.38 -25.59 -25.92
C ALA A 694 9.63 -24.21 -25.27
N PHE A 695 8.66 -23.29 -25.33
CA PHE A 695 8.76 -22.00 -24.64
C PHE A 695 8.81 -22.14 -23.11
N VAL A 696 7.94 -22.98 -22.53
CA VAL A 696 7.89 -23.21 -21.08
C VAL A 696 9.16 -23.90 -20.57
N ASP A 697 9.71 -24.85 -21.32
CA ASP A 697 10.94 -25.54 -20.94
C ASP A 697 12.18 -24.65 -21.14
N ALA A 698 12.24 -23.83 -22.19
CA ALA A 698 13.29 -22.83 -22.36
C ALA A 698 13.27 -21.77 -21.25
N LEU A 699 12.09 -21.29 -20.84
CA LEU A 699 11.94 -20.37 -19.71
C LEU A 699 12.33 -21.04 -18.38
N ARG A 700 12.01 -22.33 -18.19
CA ARG A 700 12.48 -23.12 -17.03
C ARG A 700 14.00 -23.20 -16.99
N GLN A 701 14.65 -23.48 -18.12
CA GLN A 701 16.12 -23.52 -18.22
C GLN A 701 16.74 -22.15 -17.92
N GLN A 702 16.18 -21.06 -18.45
CA GLN A 702 16.63 -19.69 -18.19
C GLN A 702 16.50 -19.28 -16.71
N ILE A 703 15.40 -19.66 -16.04
CA ILE A 703 15.20 -19.44 -14.60
C ILE A 703 16.16 -20.30 -13.77
N MET A 704 16.40 -21.56 -14.16
CA MET A 704 17.34 -22.44 -13.47
C MET A 704 18.79 -21.94 -13.60
N GLY A 705 19.22 -21.49 -14.78
CA GLY A 705 20.53 -20.87 -14.99
C GLY A 705 20.72 -19.60 -14.15
N LEU A 706 19.72 -18.71 -14.14
CA LEU A 706 19.71 -17.54 -13.24
C LEU A 706 19.79 -17.94 -11.76
N ARG A 707 19.08 -18.99 -11.34
CA ARG A 707 19.09 -19.51 -9.96
C ARG A 707 20.43 -20.14 -9.57
N LEU A 708 21.20 -20.66 -10.53
CA LEU A 708 22.57 -21.15 -10.34
C LEU A 708 23.59 -20.00 -10.30
N ALA A 709 23.48 -19.02 -11.20
CA ALA A 709 24.30 -17.82 -11.20
C ALA A 709 24.14 -17.01 -9.88
N ASN A 710 22.90 -16.86 -9.39
CA ASN A 710 22.59 -16.23 -8.09
C ASN A 710 23.11 -17.00 -6.87
N ARG A 711 23.63 -18.23 -7.07
CA ARG A 711 24.32 -19.07 -6.07
C ARG A 711 25.85 -19.12 -6.27
N GLY A 712 26.39 -18.37 -7.23
CA GLY A 712 27.82 -18.35 -7.56
C GLY A 712 28.27 -19.46 -8.52
N PHE A 713 27.38 -20.29 -9.04
CA PHE A 713 27.71 -21.28 -10.07
C PHE A 713 27.64 -20.62 -11.45
N VAL A 714 28.80 -20.21 -11.96
CA VAL A 714 28.94 -19.68 -13.32
C VAL A 714 29.10 -20.84 -14.30
N GLU A 715 28.28 -20.85 -15.35
CA GLU A 715 28.36 -21.82 -16.44
C GLU A 715 29.52 -21.47 -17.39
N GLY A 716 30.73 -21.89 -17.03
CA GLY A 716 31.95 -21.68 -17.84
C GLY A 716 33.21 -21.46 -17.01
N GLY A 717 33.85 -22.55 -16.58
CA GLY A 717 35.16 -22.54 -15.93
C GLY A 717 35.66 -23.97 -15.71
N ASP A 718 36.86 -24.28 -16.19
CA ASP A 718 37.37 -25.67 -16.24
C ASP A 718 37.65 -26.26 -14.87
N ALA A 719 36.73 -27.09 -14.38
CA ALA A 719 36.92 -27.97 -13.23
C ALA A 719 37.46 -29.34 -13.68
N LEU A 720 38.69 -29.37 -14.22
CA LEU A 720 39.45 -30.62 -14.38
C LEU A 720 39.94 -31.11 -13.01
N GLY A 721 38.99 -31.62 -12.21
CA GLY A 721 39.27 -32.42 -11.02
C GLY A 721 39.71 -33.82 -11.45
N ASP A 722 40.99 -33.96 -11.81
CA ASP A 722 41.60 -35.26 -12.05
C ASP A 722 41.53 -36.10 -10.77
N GLY A 723 41.13 -37.36 -10.91
CA GLY A 723 40.56 -38.14 -9.81
C GLY A 723 41.10 -39.56 -9.76
N ASP A 724 42.33 -39.72 -9.28
CA ASP A 724 42.85 -40.96 -8.72
C ASP A 724 43.92 -40.67 -7.66
N GLY A 725 44.01 -41.53 -6.64
CA GLY A 725 44.81 -41.24 -5.44
C GLY A 725 44.81 -42.34 -4.38
N GLU A 726 44.97 -43.60 -4.78
CA GLU A 726 45.27 -44.72 -3.86
C GLU A 726 46.75 -44.74 -3.41
N ASP A 727 47.05 -45.50 -2.35
CA ASP A 727 48.33 -45.49 -1.61
C ASP A 727 49.58 -45.95 -2.40
N GLY A 728 50.78 -45.40 -2.10
CA GLY A 728 51.99 -45.78 -2.88
C GLY A 728 53.41 -45.31 -2.46
N VAL A 729 53.78 -45.35 -1.17
CA VAL A 729 55.17 -45.51 -0.61
C VAL A 729 56.44 -45.10 -1.43
N GLY A 730 57.17 -44.08 -0.95
CA GLY A 730 58.66 -43.94 -1.06
C GLY A 730 59.28 -43.44 -2.39
N ASP A 731 60.55 -43.02 -2.48
CA ASP A 731 61.59 -42.68 -1.47
C ASP A 731 62.76 -41.87 -2.13
N THR A 732 63.53 -41.10 -1.34
CA THR A 732 64.82 -40.39 -1.65
C THR A 732 64.92 -39.24 -2.68
N GLY A 733 65.86 -38.31 -2.44
CA GLY A 733 66.46 -37.36 -3.43
C GLY A 733 65.80 -35.97 -3.52
N VAL A 734 66.08 -34.95 -2.69
CA VAL A 734 67.34 -34.25 -2.30
C VAL A 734 67.90 -33.29 -3.38
N ASP A 735 67.93 -32.00 -3.02
CA ASP A 735 68.66 -30.86 -3.63
C ASP A 735 68.32 -30.41 -5.08
N GLU A 736 68.41 -29.13 -5.48
CA GLU A 736 68.82 -27.91 -4.77
C GLU A 736 68.14 -26.62 -5.36
N LYS A 737 68.02 -25.55 -4.53
CA LYS A 737 68.35 -24.12 -4.78
C LYS A 737 68.27 -23.54 -6.24
N ARG A 738 67.84 -22.29 -6.54
CA ARG A 738 67.68 -21.04 -5.74
C ARG A 738 67.44 -19.81 -6.66
N LEU A 739 66.87 -18.70 -6.11
CA LEU A 739 66.71 -17.32 -6.68
C LEU A 739 65.75 -17.25 -7.91
N VAL A 740 64.72 -16.39 -8.03
CA VAL A 740 64.41 -15.01 -7.55
C VAL A 740 65.18 -13.91 -8.30
N VAL A 741 64.45 -12.93 -8.88
CA VAL A 741 64.63 -11.46 -8.80
C VAL A 741 63.79 -10.72 -9.88
N GLU A 742 62.89 -9.87 -9.38
CA GLU A 742 62.38 -8.55 -9.84
C GLU A 742 61.92 -8.23 -11.28
N ASP A 743 60.79 -7.52 -11.27
CA ASP A 743 60.25 -6.47 -12.14
C ASP A 743 61.22 -5.67 -13.03
N GLU A 744 60.71 -5.20 -14.18
CA GLU A 744 60.69 -3.76 -14.51
C GLU A 744 59.59 -3.43 -15.53
N ALA A 745 59.27 -2.15 -15.71
CA ALA A 745 58.20 -1.66 -16.60
C ALA A 745 58.72 -0.55 -17.51
N LEU A 746 58.09 -0.31 -18.69
CA LEU A 746 58.06 1.01 -19.35
C LEU A 746 57.11 1.10 -20.58
N GLU A 747 56.86 2.36 -20.94
CA GLU A 747 56.24 3.04 -22.09
C GLU A 747 56.58 2.53 -23.53
N THR A 748 55.99 2.97 -24.67
CA THR A 748 54.77 3.75 -25.06
C THR A 748 54.53 3.65 -26.61
N LEU A 749 53.43 4.27 -27.10
CA LEU A 749 53.25 4.98 -28.40
C LEU A 749 52.82 4.24 -29.70
N ASP A 750 51.72 4.78 -30.25
CA ASP A 750 51.32 5.02 -31.66
C ASP A 750 51.86 4.22 -32.86
N THR A 751 50.95 3.87 -33.78
CA THR A 751 50.78 4.56 -35.10
C THR A 751 49.58 3.99 -35.90
N SER A 752 48.91 4.80 -36.73
CA SER A 752 47.98 4.32 -37.78
C SER A 752 48.21 5.05 -39.12
N PRO A 753 47.93 4.41 -40.28
CA PRO A 753 47.01 5.06 -41.23
C PRO A 753 46.19 4.14 -42.20
N ARG A 754 44.88 4.43 -42.25
CA ARG A 754 43.96 4.58 -43.41
C ARG A 754 44.23 3.98 -44.83
N GLN A 755 43.11 3.42 -45.37
CA GLN A 755 42.49 3.60 -46.72
C GLN A 755 42.96 2.83 -47.98
N HIS A 756 41.99 2.19 -48.68
CA HIS A 756 41.66 2.52 -50.08
C HIS A 756 40.19 2.18 -50.47
N ARG A 757 39.72 2.70 -51.63
CA ARG A 757 38.38 2.55 -52.27
C ARG A 757 38.49 2.16 -53.76
N LYS A 758 37.41 1.66 -54.40
CA LYS A 758 37.05 1.86 -55.84
C LYS A 758 35.64 1.33 -56.20
N SER A 759 35.03 1.75 -57.33
CA SER A 759 33.63 1.44 -57.74
C SER A 759 33.33 1.70 -59.25
N LEU A 760 32.28 1.04 -59.80
CA LEU A 760 31.51 1.30 -61.06
C LEU A 760 30.06 0.73 -60.85
N ILE A 761 28.91 1.07 -61.49
CA ILE A 761 28.47 1.73 -62.77
C ILE A 761 28.22 0.74 -63.93
N GLY A 762 27.03 0.62 -64.58
CA GLY A 762 25.65 1.05 -64.24
C GLY A 762 24.70 1.39 -65.44
N VAL A 763 23.36 1.23 -65.28
CA VAL A 763 22.23 1.81 -66.11
C VAL A 763 21.99 1.15 -67.51
N PRO A 764 20.77 1.11 -68.17
CA PRO A 764 19.42 1.70 -67.90
C PRO A 764 18.22 0.69 -67.85
N ALA A 765 16.98 1.22 -67.82
CA ALA A 765 15.67 0.51 -67.83
C ALA A 765 14.65 1.11 -68.83
N PRO A 766 13.44 0.54 -68.98
CA PRO A 766 12.20 1.36 -69.12
C PRO A 766 11.00 0.87 -68.26
N ALA A 767 9.87 1.61 -68.32
CA ALA A 767 8.65 1.43 -67.50
C ALA A 767 7.68 0.33 -68.03
N VAL A 768 6.50 0.02 -67.45
CA VAL A 768 5.29 0.87 -67.22
C VAL A 768 4.43 0.39 -66.02
N ASP A 769 3.51 1.26 -65.58
CA ASP A 769 2.52 1.24 -64.49
C ASP A 769 1.35 0.20 -64.60
N VAL A 770 0.43 0.24 -63.62
CA VAL A 770 -0.96 -0.30 -63.49
C VAL A 770 -1.17 -1.26 -62.30
N GLY A 771 -2.28 -1.06 -61.58
CA GLY A 771 -2.58 -1.58 -60.24
C GLY A 771 -3.36 -2.91 -60.13
N PRO A 772 -3.94 -3.21 -58.94
CA PRO A 772 -4.17 -4.58 -58.48
C PRO A 772 -5.60 -5.13 -58.68
N LEU A 773 -5.71 -6.46 -58.85
CA LEU A 773 -6.94 -7.23 -58.69
C LEU A 773 -6.67 -8.62 -58.05
N SER A 774 -7.62 -9.06 -57.22
CA SER A 774 -7.68 -10.42 -56.64
C SER A 774 -8.29 -11.43 -57.62
N PRO A 775 -8.14 -12.74 -57.34
CA PRO A 775 -9.17 -13.71 -57.72
C PRO A 775 -9.72 -14.51 -56.53
N ARG A 776 -11.04 -14.54 -56.42
CA ARG A 776 -11.82 -15.68 -55.87
C ARG A 776 -12.30 -16.50 -57.06
N VAL A 777 -12.29 -17.83 -56.95
CA VAL A 777 -13.03 -18.74 -57.85
C VAL A 777 -13.66 -19.85 -57.00
N ASP A 778 -14.85 -20.30 -57.38
CA ASP A 778 -15.78 -21.08 -56.58
C ASP A 778 -15.88 -22.57 -56.96
N ARG A 779 -16.48 -23.34 -56.04
CA ARG A 779 -17.34 -24.54 -56.25
C ARG A 779 -16.77 -25.82 -56.88
N LYS A 780 -17.09 -26.93 -56.19
CA LYS A 780 -17.93 -28.00 -56.76
C LYS A 780 -19.06 -28.37 -55.77
N THR A 781 -20.11 -29.02 -56.27
CA THR A 781 -21.38 -29.26 -55.58
C THR A 781 -21.88 -30.69 -55.82
N GLN A 782 -22.46 -31.32 -54.78
CA GLN A 782 -23.38 -32.47 -54.82
C GLN A 782 -23.75 -32.87 -53.37
N ASP A 783 -24.88 -33.50 -53.03
CA ASP A 783 -26.31 -33.28 -53.35
C ASP A 783 -27.15 -34.06 -52.30
N GLY A 784 -28.45 -33.73 -52.09
CA GLY A 784 -29.31 -34.28 -51.01
C GLY A 784 -29.59 -33.23 -49.91
N GLU A 785 -30.80 -32.72 -49.63
CA GLU A 785 -32.18 -33.28 -49.69
C GLU A 785 -32.34 -34.52 -48.78
N VAL A 786 -33.27 -34.65 -47.81
CA VAL A 786 -34.45 -33.86 -47.34
C VAL A 786 -34.44 -33.94 -45.76
N LYS A 787 -35.20 -33.28 -44.86
CA LYS A 787 -36.53 -32.63 -44.86
C LYS A 787 -36.69 -31.60 -43.70
N ASP A 788 -37.80 -30.84 -43.71
CA ASP A 788 -38.39 -29.97 -42.67
C ASP A 788 -38.65 -30.63 -41.29
N ASP A 789 -38.73 -29.82 -40.23
CA ASP A 789 -40.04 -29.46 -39.64
C ASP A 789 -39.97 -28.23 -38.70
N HIS A 790 -41.07 -27.48 -38.61
CA HIS A 790 -41.27 -26.34 -37.68
C HIS A 790 -41.96 -26.83 -36.39
N PHE A 791 -41.62 -26.26 -35.23
CA PHE A 791 -42.58 -26.15 -34.12
C PHE A 791 -42.32 -24.93 -33.22
N GLU A 792 -43.40 -24.32 -32.72
CA GLU A 792 -43.37 -23.17 -31.80
C GLU A 792 -43.77 -23.59 -30.37
N GLY A 793 -43.34 -22.81 -29.38
CA GLY A 793 -44.16 -22.49 -28.21
C GLY A 793 -44.26 -23.49 -27.05
N ALA A 794 -43.43 -23.27 -26.02
CA ALA A 794 -43.79 -23.41 -24.60
C ALA A 794 -42.89 -22.51 -23.75
#